data_AF-A0A1I5EP39-F1
#
_entry.id   AF-A0A1I5EP39-F1
#
_cell.length_a   1.000
_cell.length_b   1.000
_cell.length_c   1.000
_cell.angle_alpha   90.00
_cell.angle_beta   90.00
_cell.angle_gamma   90.00
#
_symmetry.space_group_name_H-M   'P 1'
#
loop_
_entity.id
_entity.type
_entity.pdbx_description
1 polymer ?
#
loop_
_entity_poly.entity_id
_entity_poly.type
_entity_poly.pdbx_seq_one_letter_code
_entity_poly.pdbx_strand_id
1 'polypeptide(L)'
;MGIGPDNLGDFYPDWVNDLKDEDLRPEILQLGKVITDRAKIKLGLQKITKYDPEYWAVANLAPTKEIAELALSMGGIRKPKTFKELLEITGLDEKTLEERLEKASWTGLLEWNYENEAHEKQWVLPMFVPGSAEFSNMNQDFLAEHPEMGRFFERMSRLPLEGLTHMVPPGGAGIGMHVIPVEDAISMEQEAIGLEKISYWLDKYEGKYAKSPCSCRLSRKTYDEGCADDPEGWCIAVGDMADYVVETNKGGVYITKEEALDIFKQAEDNGFVHQITNIDGENKIFAICNCNVNVCYALRTSQLFNTPNMSRSAYVAHVTAEDCVACGKCVENCPAGAVKLGQKLCTADGSQVEYPKQVLPTERKWSTDEWNDNYRDTNRINCYDTGTAPCKTACPAHIAIQGYLRMAAQGRYKEALALIKQDNPLPAICGRVCNRRCEAACTRGTIDEAIAIDEVKRFLAEMDLKSETRYIPKKIVPSQKGEFTEKVAIIGAGPAGLSCAYYLALKGYKPTIFEKSKYPGGMLRYGIPSFVLENNVIDAEIEIIKELGVEIKCGVEVGKDISLDELRSQGYKAFYVAIGCQGGNKPGVPGDDAIGTATAVDFLHECSENEKYDIKGDLVVIGGGNVAIDVARSARRVGNEKVSMFCLESRDIMPASPEEIEIVEAEGVELNCGWGPKEVLVDEAGAVKGIVLKKCTRVKDETGRFSPQYDENDTITVECKHVIFSVGQRSVYGDLFKGSKVVIERGPKADALTYQTDEPDIFVGGDMYTGPRFAIDAIAAGREGAISIHRFVQPHSSLTIGRNRRDFIELDKENIKIGDYDHSPRQIPGVSKTTVDGELTFRDKTVELTEEQIKKETARCLKCGASVVDENKCIGCGVCTTKCEFDAIKLYREHPECSKMTPSEDKLKYVLPNGLKQRIKVAFKHR
;
A
#
# COMPACT_ATOMS: atom_id res chain seq x y z
N MET A 1 -10.63 12.61 -13.43
CA MET A 1 -12.12 12.56 -13.40
C MET A 1 -12.56 13.49 -12.29
N GLY A 2 -13.26 14.58 -12.64
CA GLY A 2 -13.75 15.54 -11.65
C GLY A 2 -14.88 14.91 -10.84
N ILE A 3 -14.68 14.78 -9.53
CA ILE A 3 -15.72 14.39 -8.60
C ILE A 3 -16.44 15.69 -8.21
N GLY A 4 -17.67 15.84 -8.69
CA GLY A 4 -18.54 16.99 -8.39
C GLY A 4 -19.02 17.03 -6.92
N PRO A 5 -19.86 18.02 -6.57
CA PRO A 5 -20.32 18.23 -5.19
C PRO A 5 -21.12 17.03 -4.69
N ASP A 6 -20.73 16.50 -3.52
CA ASP A 6 -21.41 15.50 -2.70
C ASP A 6 -22.30 14.49 -3.43
N ASN A 7 -21.73 13.54 -4.19
CA ASN A 7 -22.44 12.33 -4.65
C ASN A 7 -23.07 11.53 -3.47
N LEU A 8 -22.64 11.86 -2.24
CA LEU A 8 -23.13 11.44 -0.92
C LEU A 8 -24.55 11.90 -0.57
N GLY A 9 -24.93 13.07 -1.10
CA GLY A 9 -25.90 14.02 -0.53
C GLY A 9 -27.32 13.51 -0.31
N ASP A 10 -27.78 12.57 -1.14
CA ASP A 10 -29.23 12.29 -1.30
C ASP A 10 -29.66 10.85 -0.95
N PHE A 11 -28.80 10.04 -0.29
CA PHE A 11 -29.18 8.67 0.05
C PHE A 11 -30.33 8.60 1.08
N TYR A 12 -31.36 7.81 0.74
CA TYR A 12 -32.37 7.24 1.63
C TYR A 12 -32.80 5.86 1.10
N PRO A 13 -33.34 4.96 1.95
CA PRO A 13 -33.77 3.63 1.51
C PRO A 13 -34.93 3.67 0.50
N ASP A 14 -34.99 2.71 -0.42
CA ASP A 14 -36.02 2.68 -1.48
C ASP A 14 -37.45 2.68 -0.94
N TRP A 15 -37.69 2.01 0.19
CA TRP A 15 -39.01 1.92 0.83
C TRP A 15 -39.56 3.30 1.28
N VAL A 16 -38.70 4.31 1.43
CA VAL A 16 -39.11 5.69 1.75
C VAL A 16 -39.91 6.32 0.61
N ASN A 17 -39.70 5.88 -0.64
CA ASN A 17 -40.45 6.40 -1.78
C ASN A 17 -41.94 6.03 -1.69
N ASP A 18 -42.23 4.80 -1.26
CA ASP A 18 -43.59 4.27 -1.15
C ASP A 18 -44.32 4.78 0.09
N LEU A 19 -43.59 5.31 1.07
CA LEU A 19 -44.16 5.85 2.30
C LEU A 19 -44.80 7.22 2.05
N LYS A 20 -46.10 7.36 2.29
CA LYS A 20 -46.76 8.66 2.18
C LYS A 20 -46.52 9.50 3.45
N ASP A 21 -46.57 10.83 3.31
CA ASP A 21 -46.40 11.73 4.45
C ASP A 21 -47.47 11.53 5.54
N GLU A 22 -48.67 11.08 5.17
CA GLU A 22 -49.77 10.75 6.10
C GLU A 22 -49.51 9.48 6.92
N ASP A 23 -48.61 8.60 6.45
CA ASP A 23 -48.24 7.33 7.10
C ASP A 23 -47.02 7.49 8.03
N LEU A 24 -46.49 8.71 8.19
CA LEU A 24 -45.36 8.96 9.09
C LEU A 24 -45.76 8.75 10.54
N ARG A 25 -45.02 7.88 11.23
CA ARG A 25 -45.23 7.57 12.66
C ARG A 25 -44.83 8.78 13.52
N PRO A 26 -45.77 9.43 14.25
CA PRO A 26 -45.46 10.60 15.06
C PRO A 26 -44.40 10.34 16.13
N GLU A 27 -44.40 9.15 16.73
CA GLU A 27 -43.48 8.74 17.79
C GLU A 27 -42.05 8.63 17.27
N ILE A 28 -41.86 8.19 16.02
CA ILE A 28 -40.55 8.13 15.36
C ILE A 28 -40.02 9.54 15.06
N LEU A 29 -40.87 10.43 14.55
CA LEU A 29 -40.50 11.84 14.32
C LEU A 29 -40.11 12.52 15.64
N GLN A 30 -40.86 12.27 16.71
CA GLN A 30 -40.56 12.79 18.04
C GLN A 30 -39.25 12.23 18.57
N LEU A 31 -39.03 10.92 18.48
CA LEU A 31 -37.82 10.26 18.94
C LEU A 31 -36.58 10.72 18.15
N GLY A 32 -36.66 10.79 16.82
CA GLY A 32 -35.60 11.33 15.98
C GLY A 32 -35.23 12.77 16.35
N LYS A 33 -36.22 13.61 16.67
CA LYS A 33 -35.99 14.98 17.17
C LYS A 33 -35.35 14.99 18.57
N VAL A 34 -35.74 14.07 19.45
CA VAL A 34 -35.15 13.93 20.80
C VAL A 34 -33.69 13.53 20.71
N ILE A 35 -33.31 12.64 19.79
CA ILE A 35 -31.94 12.11 19.72
C ILE A 35 -31.00 13.00 18.90
N THR A 36 -31.46 13.58 17.77
CA THR A 36 -30.57 14.28 16.82
C THR A 36 -29.77 15.43 17.45
N ASP A 37 -28.53 15.58 16.95
CA ASP A 37 -27.64 16.71 17.23
C ASP A 37 -27.63 17.75 16.08
N ARG A 38 -28.43 17.56 15.03
CA ARG A 38 -28.61 18.60 13.99
C ARG A 38 -29.37 19.79 14.60
N ALA A 39 -28.63 20.87 14.89
CA ALA A 39 -29.13 22.04 15.61
C ALA A 39 -30.44 22.61 15.04
N LYS A 40 -30.58 22.69 13.70
CA LYS A 40 -31.80 23.22 13.06
C LYS A 40 -33.04 22.37 13.38
N ILE A 41 -32.92 21.05 13.39
CA ILE A 41 -34.02 20.14 13.70
C ILE A 41 -34.32 20.17 15.21
N LYS A 42 -33.27 20.11 16.03
CA LYS A 42 -33.37 20.15 17.49
C LYS A 42 -34.11 21.41 17.98
N LEU A 43 -33.79 22.57 17.38
CA LEU A 43 -34.42 23.87 17.66
C LEU A 43 -35.78 24.07 16.97
N GLY A 44 -36.24 23.12 16.15
CA GLY A 44 -37.51 23.22 15.42
C GLY A 44 -37.51 24.21 14.25
N LEU A 45 -36.34 24.67 13.81
CA LEU A 45 -36.16 25.51 12.62
C LEU A 45 -36.29 24.73 11.31
N GLN A 46 -36.16 23.40 11.39
CA GLN A 46 -36.34 22.46 10.29
C GLN A 46 -37.17 21.28 10.79
N LYS A 47 -38.13 20.82 9.99
CA LYS A 47 -38.91 19.61 10.29
C LYS A 47 -38.16 18.38 9.75
N ILE A 48 -38.30 17.26 10.45
CA ILE A 48 -37.88 15.94 9.95
C ILE A 48 -38.88 15.53 8.88
N THR A 49 -38.37 15.05 7.76
CA THR A 49 -39.12 14.46 6.66
C THR A 49 -38.85 12.95 6.57
N LYS A 50 -39.63 12.24 5.75
CA LYS A 50 -39.40 10.81 5.49
C LYS A 50 -38.01 10.50 4.91
N TYR A 51 -37.40 11.47 4.22
CA TYR A 51 -36.09 11.36 3.59
C TYR A 51 -34.93 11.61 4.56
N ASP A 52 -35.21 12.19 5.74
CA ASP A 52 -34.16 12.46 6.73
C ASP A 52 -33.75 11.17 7.47
N PRO A 53 -32.45 10.97 7.73
CA PRO A 53 -31.96 9.81 8.49
C PRO A 53 -32.56 9.70 9.89
N GLU A 54 -32.92 10.84 10.49
CA GLU A 54 -33.67 10.90 11.74
C GLU A 54 -35.00 10.13 11.73
N TYR A 55 -35.61 9.95 10.55
CA TYR A 55 -36.84 9.18 10.43
C TYR A 55 -36.55 7.73 10.07
N TRP A 56 -35.98 7.49 8.89
CA TRP A 56 -35.91 6.13 8.35
C TRP A 56 -35.01 5.20 9.18
N ALA A 57 -33.93 5.72 9.78
CA ALA A 57 -33.08 4.90 10.64
C ALA A 57 -33.73 4.64 12.00
N VAL A 58 -34.37 5.66 12.59
CA VAL A 58 -35.07 5.50 13.86
C VAL A 58 -36.28 4.58 13.72
N ALA A 59 -36.93 4.58 12.55
CA ALA A 59 -37.99 3.63 12.24
C ALA A 59 -37.53 2.16 12.29
N ASN A 60 -36.29 1.88 11.89
CA ASN A 60 -35.68 0.55 12.00
C ASN A 60 -35.21 0.25 13.43
N LEU A 61 -34.63 1.23 14.12
CA LEU A 61 -34.19 1.10 15.52
C LEU A 61 -35.36 0.85 16.49
N ALA A 62 -36.50 1.49 16.23
CA ALA A 62 -37.76 1.36 16.95
C ALA A 62 -38.83 0.78 16.01
N PRO A 63 -38.81 -0.54 15.74
CA PRO A 63 -39.66 -1.14 14.72
C PRO A 63 -41.15 -1.05 15.06
N THR A 64 -41.50 -0.98 16.34
CA THR A 64 -42.90 -0.85 16.80
C THR A 64 -43.13 0.47 17.53
N LYS A 65 -44.41 0.87 17.62
CA LYS A 65 -44.82 2.06 18.37
C LYS A 65 -44.41 1.96 19.84
N GLU A 66 -44.57 0.77 20.43
CA GLU A 66 -44.29 0.48 21.83
C GLU A 66 -42.81 0.67 22.19
N ILE A 67 -41.90 0.31 21.29
CA ILE A 67 -40.46 0.54 21.47
C ILE A 67 -40.12 2.03 21.40
N ALA A 68 -40.74 2.76 20.47
CA ALA A 68 -40.56 4.21 20.36
C ALA A 68 -41.06 4.93 21.62
N GLU A 69 -42.23 4.55 22.13
CA GLU A 69 -42.80 5.07 23.37
C GLU A 69 -41.93 4.77 24.60
N LEU A 70 -41.38 3.55 24.70
CA LEU A 70 -40.42 3.20 25.75
C LEU A 70 -39.18 4.11 25.69
N ALA A 71 -38.57 4.29 24.53
CA ALA A 71 -37.41 5.18 24.38
C ALA A 71 -37.75 6.64 24.73
N LEU A 72 -38.94 7.12 24.37
CA LEU A 72 -39.42 8.46 24.75
C LEU A 72 -39.63 8.60 26.27
N SER A 73 -40.03 7.53 26.97
CA SER A 73 -40.24 7.52 28.42
C SER A 73 -38.96 7.74 29.24
N MET A 74 -37.77 7.56 28.63
CA MET A 74 -36.48 7.89 29.24
C MET A 74 -36.37 9.38 29.62
N GLY A 75 -37.22 10.24 29.07
CA GLY A 75 -37.29 11.67 29.42
C GLY A 75 -36.18 12.52 28.78
N GLY A 76 -35.42 11.95 27.84
CA GLY A 76 -34.36 12.61 27.07
C GLY A 76 -33.16 11.72 26.85
N ILE A 77 -32.22 12.18 26.02
CA ILE A 77 -30.93 11.51 25.84
C ILE A 77 -30.12 11.58 27.13
N ARG A 78 -29.33 10.53 27.41
CA ARG A 78 -28.39 10.44 28.53
C ARG A 78 -29.02 10.74 29.90
N LYS A 79 -30.28 10.35 30.07
CA LYS A 79 -31.00 10.32 31.35
C LYS A 79 -31.25 8.87 31.75
N PRO A 80 -30.33 8.25 32.51
CA PRO A 80 -30.46 6.85 32.86
C PRO A 80 -31.74 6.58 33.66
N LYS A 81 -32.31 5.39 33.49
CA LYS A 81 -33.43 4.89 34.28
C LYS A 81 -33.23 3.45 34.70
N THR A 82 -33.45 3.15 35.98
CA THR A 82 -33.44 1.77 36.46
C THR A 82 -34.68 1.02 35.98
N PHE A 83 -34.64 -0.32 36.04
CA PHE A 83 -35.80 -1.15 35.70
C PHE A 83 -37.05 -0.75 36.49
N LYS A 84 -36.88 -0.50 37.80
CA LYS A 84 -37.98 -0.11 38.69
C LYS A 84 -38.58 1.24 38.31
N GLU A 85 -37.76 2.23 38.02
CA GLU A 85 -38.27 3.53 37.54
C GLU A 85 -39.05 3.37 36.24
N LEU A 86 -38.57 2.53 35.31
CA LEU A 86 -39.25 2.30 34.05
C LEU A 86 -40.59 1.56 34.22
N LEU A 87 -40.70 0.62 35.17
CA LEU A 87 -41.99 0.02 35.53
C LEU A 87 -42.98 1.09 36.00
N GLU A 88 -42.54 1.98 36.89
CA GLU A 88 -43.37 3.05 37.43
C GLU A 88 -43.79 4.07 36.35
N ILE A 89 -42.87 4.43 35.45
CA ILE A 89 -43.13 5.42 34.39
C ILE A 89 -44.02 4.84 33.28
N THR A 90 -43.79 3.59 32.88
CA THR A 90 -44.48 2.97 31.74
C THR A 90 -45.77 2.27 32.12
N GLY A 91 -45.92 1.83 33.38
CA GLY A 91 -47.06 1.05 33.86
C GLY A 91 -47.14 -0.37 33.25
N LEU A 92 -46.06 -0.85 32.63
CA LEU A 92 -45.98 -2.19 32.05
C LEU A 92 -45.76 -3.24 33.14
N ASP A 93 -46.13 -4.48 32.87
CA ASP A 93 -45.67 -5.63 33.66
C ASP A 93 -44.18 -5.91 33.39
N GLU A 94 -43.53 -6.59 34.35
CA GLU A 94 -42.08 -6.86 34.32
C GLU A 94 -41.63 -7.56 33.05
N LYS A 95 -42.36 -8.60 32.63
CA LYS A 95 -42.00 -9.40 31.47
C LYS A 95 -42.07 -8.56 30.18
N THR A 96 -43.16 -7.81 30.00
CA THR A 96 -43.31 -6.96 28.82
C THR A 96 -42.25 -5.86 28.77
N LEU A 97 -41.88 -5.27 29.91
CA LEU A 97 -40.83 -4.26 29.96
C LEU A 97 -39.46 -4.87 29.60
N GLU A 98 -39.13 -6.02 30.16
CA GLU A 98 -37.88 -6.75 29.89
C GLU A 98 -37.73 -7.06 28.39
N GLU A 99 -38.74 -7.68 27.77
CA GLU A 99 -38.73 -8.00 26.33
C GLU A 99 -38.51 -6.75 25.46
N ARG A 100 -39.10 -5.60 25.83
CA ARG A 100 -38.93 -4.35 25.09
C ARG A 100 -37.56 -3.73 25.29
N LEU A 101 -37.02 -3.77 26.50
CA LEU A 101 -35.68 -3.27 26.81
C LEU A 101 -34.61 -4.11 26.11
N GLU A 102 -34.75 -5.44 26.12
CA GLU A 102 -33.89 -6.35 25.37
C GLU A 102 -33.92 -6.03 23.88
N LYS A 103 -35.12 -5.89 23.28
CA LYS A 103 -35.25 -5.56 21.86
C LYS A 103 -34.62 -4.20 21.52
N ALA A 104 -34.85 -3.18 22.34
CA ALA A 104 -34.29 -1.86 22.14
C ALA A 104 -32.76 -1.83 22.31
N SER A 105 -32.20 -2.65 23.20
CA SER A 105 -30.75 -2.81 23.33
C SER A 105 -30.14 -3.61 22.18
N TRP A 106 -30.84 -4.65 21.71
CA TRP A 106 -30.42 -5.45 20.57
C TRP A 106 -30.34 -4.63 19.28
N THR A 107 -31.33 -3.77 18.99
CA THR A 107 -31.25 -2.85 17.84
C THR A 107 -30.19 -1.77 18.01
N GLY A 108 -29.71 -1.55 19.23
CA GLY A 108 -28.79 -0.46 19.58
C GLY A 108 -29.51 0.87 19.87
N LEU A 109 -30.85 0.90 19.91
CA LEU A 109 -31.59 2.09 20.30
C LEU A 109 -31.28 2.51 21.74
N LEU A 110 -31.19 1.55 22.67
CA LEU A 110 -30.82 1.78 24.06
C LEU A 110 -29.47 1.11 24.40
N GLU A 111 -28.70 1.77 25.25
CA GLU A 111 -27.57 1.16 25.96
C GLU A 111 -27.93 0.95 27.42
N TRP A 112 -27.08 0.25 28.18
CA TRP A 112 -27.23 0.13 29.62
C TRP A 112 -25.87 0.08 30.32
N ASN A 113 -25.86 0.40 31.62
CA ASN A 113 -24.69 0.33 32.48
C ASN A 113 -25.12 0.14 33.96
N TYR A 114 -24.16 0.12 34.88
CA TYR A 114 -24.35 0.01 36.34
C TYR A 114 -23.83 1.25 37.08
N GLU A 115 -23.75 2.40 36.40
CA GLU A 115 -23.14 3.64 36.88
C GLU A 115 -24.12 4.48 37.70
N ASN A 116 -24.67 3.90 38.77
CA ASN A 116 -25.42 4.63 39.78
C ASN A 116 -24.95 4.22 41.18
N GLU A 117 -25.33 5.01 42.20
CA GLU A 117 -24.88 4.81 43.59
C GLU A 117 -25.26 3.43 44.14
N ALA A 118 -26.38 2.86 43.68
CA ALA A 118 -26.85 1.54 44.09
C ALA A 118 -26.18 0.39 43.29
N HIS A 119 -25.40 0.71 42.26
CA HIS A 119 -24.83 -0.23 41.30
C HIS A 119 -25.88 -1.16 40.66
N GLU A 120 -27.06 -0.62 40.38
CA GLU A 120 -28.17 -1.33 39.73
C GLU A 120 -28.12 -1.13 38.21
N LYS A 121 -28.61 -2.10 37.43
CA LYS A 121 -28.70 -1.97 35.96
C LYS A 121 -29.64 -0.82 35.61
N GLN A 122 -29.17 0.09 34.77
CA GLN A 122 -29.94 1.21 34.24
C GLN A 122 -29.78 1.33 32.73
N TRP A 123 -30.86 1.70 32.04
CA TRP A 123 -30.87 1.91 30.60
C TRP A 123 -30.70 3.38 30.29
N VAL A 124 -30.12 3.65 29.12
CA VAL A 124 -29.85 5.00 28.64
C VAL A 124 -30.28 5.08 27.19
N LEU A 125 -30.98 6.17 26.84
CA LEU A 125 -31.13 6.57 25.44
C LEU A 125 -29.89 7.37 25.04
N PRO A 126 -28.94 6.82 24.24
CA PRO A 126 -27.75 7.54 23.87
C PRO A 126 -28.06 8.56 22.77
N MET A 127 -27.06 9.36 22.41
CA MET A 127 -27.10 10.16 21.17
C MET A 127 -26.89 9.25 19.95
N PHE A 128 -26.97 9.79 18.73
CA PHE A 128 -26.69 8.96 17.56
C PHE A 128 -25.22 8.56 17.45
N VAL A 129 -24.29 9.51 17.68
CA VAL A 129 -22.84 9.27 17.56
C VAL A 129 -22.07 9.99 18.68
N PRO A 130 -21.30 9.26 19.49
CA PRO A 130 -21.33 7.81 19.64
C PRO A 130 -22.64 7.35 20.29
N GLY A 131 -23.16 6.19 19.90
CA GLY A 131 -24.45 5.70 20.41
C GLY A 131 -25.23 4.92 19.37
N SER A 132 -26.53 5.19 19.22
CA SER A 132 -27.42 4.27 18.50
C SER A 132 -27.04 3.99 17.05
N ALA A 133 -26.42 4.96 16.36
CA ALA A 133 -25.94 4.74 15.00
C ALA A 133 -24.72 3.81 14.96
N GLU A 134 -23.82 3.94 15.93
CA GLU A 134 -22.65 3.08 16.08
C GLU A 134 -23.06 1.67 16.53
N PHE A 135 -23.89 1.57 17.58
CA PHE A 135 -24.26 0.30 18.19
C PHE A 135 -25.17 -0.55 17.30
N SER A 136 -25.97 0.04 16.42
CA SER A 136 -26.71 -0.72 15.41
C SER A 136 -25.78 -1.34 14.37
N ASN A 137 -24.68 -0.68 14.03
CA ASN A 137 -23.70 -1.18 13.06
C ASN A 137 -22.78 -2.27 13.63
N MET A 138 -22.70 -2.41 14.96
CA MET A 138 -21.97 -3.50 15.61
C MET A 138 -22.78 -4.81 15.67
N ASN A 139 -24.11 -4.72 15.55
CA ASN A 139 -24.97 -5.90 15.44
C ASN A 139 -25.00 -6.36 13.98
N GLN A 140 -24.26 -7.43 13.67
CA GLN A 140 -24.12 -7.91 12.28
C GLN A 140 -25.43 -8.43 11.71
N ASP A 141 -26.27 -9.08 12.53
CA ASP A 141 -27.58 -9.58 12.09
C ASP A 141 -28.49 -8.41 11.71
N PHE A 142 -28.57 -7.39 12.58
CA PHE A 142 -29.36 -6.19 12.31
C PHE A 142 -28.83 -5.40 11.10
N LEU A 143 -27.51 -5.29 10.95
CA LEU A 143 -26.91 -4.59 9.82
C LEU A 143 -27.11 -5.34 8.49
N ALA A 144 -27.17 -6.67 8.53
CA ALA A 144 -27.49 -7.48 7.36
C ALA A 144 -28.97 -7.33 6.94
N GLU A 145 -29.89 -7.22 7.91
CA GLU A 145 -31.31 -6.95 7.67
C GLU A 145 -31.56 -5.50 7.20
N HIS A 146 -30.80 -4.55 7.73
CA HIS A 146 -30.95 -3.11 7.48
C HIS A 146 -29.62 -2.46 7.05
N PRO A 147 -29.10 -2.76 5.85
CA PRO A 147 -27.81 -2.23 5.39
C PRO A 147 -27.78 -0.70 5.29
N GLU A 148 -28.94 -0.04 5.16
CA GLU A 148 -29.03 1.43 5.20
C GLU A 148 -28.52 2.03 6.51
N MET A 149 -28.45 1.25 7.59
CA MET A 149 -27.90 1.70 8.88
C MET A 149 -26.42 2.04 8.79
N GLY A 150 -25.69 1.48 7.81
CA GLY A 150 -24.34 1.92 7.51
C GLY A 150 -24.28 3.35 7.00
N ARG A 151 -25.20 3.74 6.10
CA ARG A 151 -25.35 5.13 5.67
C ARG A 151 -25.85 6.03 6.78
N PHE A 152 -26.71 5.54 7.67
CA PHE A 152 -27.14 6.31 8.84
C PHE A 152 -25.96 6.72 9.72
N PHE A 153 -25.07 5.78 10.05
CA PHE A 153 -23.90 6.07 10.86
C PHE A 153 -22.93 7.03 10.16
N GLU A 154 -22.70 6.86 8.87
CA GLU A 154 -21.93 7.79 8.05
C GLU A 154 -22.49 9.22 8.13
N ARG A 155 -23.81 9.39 7.97
CA ARG A 155 -24.47 10.70 7.97
C ARG A 155 -24.50 11.34 9.34
N MET A 156 -24.83 10.59 10.39
CA MET A 156 -24.89 11.13 11.75
C MET A 156 -23.53 11.50 12.31
N SER A 157 -22.45 10.94 11.77
CA SER A 157 -21.07 11.36 12.09
C SER A 157 -20.57 12.53 11.24
N ARG A 158 -21.40 13.12 10.35
CA ARG A 158 -21.06 14.29 9.50
C ARG A 158 -22.04 15.44 9.70
N LEU A 159 -23.33 15.24 9.42
CA LEU A 159 -24.35 16.29 9.34
C LEU A 159 -24.44 17.17 10.60
N PRO A 160 -24.34 16.64 11.84
CA PRO A 160 -24.35 17.48 13.03
C PRO A 160 -23.14 18.43 13.15
N LEU A 161 -22.04 18.13 12.46
CA LEU A 161 -20.74 18.79 12.62
C LEU A 161 -20.47 19.88 11.58
N GLU A 162 -21.11 19.83 10.41
CA GLU A 162 -20.88 20.73 9.25
C GLU A 162 -20.87 22.22 9.62
N GLY A 163 -21.76 22.65 10.53
CA GLY A 163 -21.85 24.05 10.97
C GLY A 163 -21.06 24.39 12.25
N LEU A 164 -20.41 23.41 12.87
CA LEU A 164 -19.90 23.51 14.25
C LEU A 164 -18.37 23.42 14.34
N THR A 165 -17.73 22.64 13.46
CA THR A 165 -16.32 22.20 13.58
C THR A 165 -15.31 23.33 13.76
N HIS A 166 -15.44 24.40 12.99
CA HIS A 166 -14.57 25.59 13.08
C HIS A 166 -14.65 26.32 14.43
N MET A 167 -15.69 26.07 15.23
CA MET A 167 -15.89 26.65 16.56
C MET A 167 -15.41 25.71 17.67
N VAL A 168 -15.02 24.48 17.37
CA VAL A 168 -14.59 23.50 18.37
C VAL A 168 -13.22 23.90 18.92
N PRO A 169 -13.09 24.08 20.25
CA PRO A 169 -11.80 24.38 20.87
C PRO A 169 -10.88 23.15 20.84
N PRO A 170 -9.57 23.34 21.10
CA PRO A 170 -8.68 22.22 21.39
C PRO A 170 -9.28 21.28 22.46
N GLY A 171 -9.08 19.97 22.27
CA GLY A 171 -9.66 18.94 23.11
C GLY A 171 -11.11 18.59 22.77
N GLY A 172 -11.64 19.04 21.62
CA GLY A 172 -12.91 18.57 21.06
C GLY A 172 -14.19 19.05 21.79
N ALA A 173 -14.11 19.51 23.04
CA ALA A 173 -15.24 19.96 23.86
C ALA A 173 -16.40 18.95 23.95
N GLY A 174 -16.10 17.67 24.16
CA GLY A 174 -17.14 16.64 24.29
C GLY A 174 -17.82 16.30 22.97
N ILE A 175 -17.10 16.47 21.85
CA ILE A 175 -17.55 16.09 20.52
C ILE A 175 -16.57 15.08 19.96
N GLY A 176 -17.07 13.92 19.56
CA GLY A 176 -16.28 12.88 18.89
C GLY A 176 -15.31 12.13 19.80
N MET A 177 -14.20 11.68 19.20
CA MET A 177 -13.18 10.85 19.84
C MET A 177 -11.87 11.63 19.94
N HIS A 178 -11.04 11.26 20.92
CA HIS A 178 -9.74 11.84 21.20
C HIS A 178 -8.63 10.84 20.85
N VAL A 179 -7.63 11.25 20.07
CA VAL A 179 -6.47 10.41 19.75
C VAL A 179 -5.59 10.23 20.98
N ILE A 180 -5.22 8.99 21.25
CA ILE A 180 -4.15 8.66 22.19
C ILE A 180 -2.90 8.32 21.39
N PRO A 181 -1.74 8.91 21.70
CA PRO A 181 -0.48 8.52 21.08
C PRO A 181 -0.15 7.04 21.33
N VAL A 182 0.61 6.41 20.44
CA VAL A 182 1.29 5.17 20.80
C VAL A 182 2.12 5.40 22.06
N GLU A 183 1.90 4.61 23.11
CA GLU A 183 2.45 4.89 24.43
C GLU A 183 3.97 4.89 24.44
N ASP A 184 4.60 3.96 23.71
CA ASP A 184 6.06 3.92 23.53
C ASP A 184 6.62 5.22 22.95
N ALA A 185 5.86 5.91 22.09
CA ALA A 185 6.27 7.16 21.43
C ALA A 185 6.30 8.36 22.38
N ILE A 186 5.69 8.27 23.57
CA ILE A 186 5.65 9.32 24.59
C ILE A 186 6.32 8.87 25.90
N SER A 187 6.93 7.68 25.91
CA SER A 187 7.56 7.10 27.11
C SER A 187 8.67 7.96 27.72
N MET A 188 9.35 8.76 26.90
CA MET A 188 10.43 9.67 27.30
C MET A 188 9.95 11.10 27.62
N GLU A 189 8.66 11.40 27.43
CA GLU A 189 8.09 12.72 27.68
C GLU A 189 7.71 12.85 29.15
N GLN A 190 8.47 13.68 29.89
CA GLN A 190 8.30 13.83 31.34
C GLN A 190 6.93 14.41 31.74
N GLU A 191 6.32 15.19 30.86
CA GLU A 191 5.01 15.82 31.09
C GLU A 191 3.82 14.95 30.66
N ALA A 192 4.06 13.72 30.21
CA ALA A 192 3.00 12.80 29.81
C ALA A 192 2.10 12.44 31.00
N ILE A 193 0.79 12.64 30.86
CA ILE A 193 -0.19 12.35 31.91
C ILE A 193 -0.89 11.01 31.69
N GLY A 194 -1.50 10.45 32.74
CA GLY A 194 -2.15 9.14 32.67
C GLY A 194 -3.24 9.03 31.59
N LEU A 195 -4.09 10.04 31.45
CA LEU A 195 -5.17 10.07 30.46
C LEU A 195 -4.69 9.91 28.99
N GLU A 196 -3.42 10.21 28.72
CA GLU A 196 -2.76 10.09 27.42
C GLU A 196 -2.08 8.72 27.21
N LYS A 197 -2.29 7.75 28.12
CA LYS A 197 -1.67 6.41 28.11
C LYS A 197 -2.73 5.31 28.05
N ILE A 198 -2.49 4.29 27.24
CA ILE A 198 -3.39 3.14 27.14
C ILE A 198 -3.36 2.33 28.43
N SER A 199 -2.16 2.16 29.01
CA SER A 199 -1.95 1.45 30.27
C SER A 199 -2.81 2.00 31.41
N TYR A 200 -2.88 3.33 31.55
CA TYR A 200 -3.72 4.00 32.55
C TYR A 200 -5.20 3.61 32.43
N TRP A 201 -5.72 3.58 31.20
CA TRP A 201 -7.12 3.25 30.96
C TRP A 201 -7.38 1.77 31.21
N LEU A 202 -6.47 0.88 30.82
CA LEU A 202 -6.59 -0.54 31.17
C LEU A 202 -6.59 -0.71 32.71
N ASP A 203 -5.59 -0.18 33.41
CA ASP A 203 -5.49 -0.25 34.88
C ASP A 203 -6.75 0.25 35.58
N LYS A 204 -7.38 1.31 35.05
CA LYS A 204 -8.60 1.89 35.62
C LYS A 204 -9.81 0.96 35.52
N TYR A 205 -9.88 0.15 34.47
CA TYR A 205 -10.98 -0.80 34.21
C TYR A 205 -10.55 -2.25 34.43
N GLU A 206 -9.55 -2.47 35.29
CA GLU A 206 -8.92 -3.77 35.53
C GLU A 206 -9.95 -4.90 35.66
N GLY A 207 -9.80 -5.93 34.81
CA GLY A 207 -10.63 -7.13 34.81
C GLY A 207 -11.94 -7.03 34.01
N LYS A 208 -12.26 -5.89 33.37
CA LYS A 208 -13.46 -5.74 32.54
C LYS A 208 -13.12 -5.19 31.14
N TYR A 209 -12.79 -6.10 30.21
CA TYR A 209 -12.48 -5.78 28.82
C TYR A 209 -13.17 -6.73 27.86
N ALA A 210 -13.62 -6.22 26.71
CA ALA A 210 -14.07 -7.04 25.60
C ALA A 210 -13.58 -6.48 24.27
N LYS A 211 -13.08 -7.35 23.37
CA LYS A 211 -12.88 -6.98 21.97
C LYS A 211 -14.21 -7.05 21.23
N SER A 212 -14.42 -6.13 20.31
CA SER A 212 -15.63 -6.04 19.51
C SER A 212 -15.32 -5.56 18.08
N PRO A 213 -16.26 -5.74 17.13
CA PRO A 213 -16.07 -5.31 15.76
C PRO A 213 -15.97 -3.78 15.65
N CYS A 214 -15.21 -3.32 14.65
CA CYS A 214 -15.16 -1.91 14.30
C CYS A 214 -16.42 -1.51 13.52
N SER A 215 -17.30 -0.76 14.19
CA SER A 215 -18.53 -0.18 13.63
C SER A 215 -18.29 0.56 12.31
N CYS A 216 -17.20 1.33 12.19
CA CYS A 216 -16.85 2.07 10.97
C CYS A 216 -16.48 1.15 9.79
N ARG A 217 -15.77 0.04 10.05
CA ARG A 217 -15.41 -0.95 9.02
C ARG A 217 -16.64 -1.69 8.54
N LEU A 218 -17.51 -2.12 9.45
CA LEU A 218 -18.78 -2.78 9.12
C LEU A 218 -19.69 -1.85 8.31
N SER A 219 -19.87 -0.61 8.79
CA SER A 219 -20.68 0.41 8.14
C SER A 219 -20.28 0.65 6.68
N ARG A 220 -18.99 0.86 6.39
CA ARG A 220 -18.49 1.12 5.03
C ARG A 220 -18.69 -0.06 4.06
N LYS A 221 -18.74 -1.29 4.55
CA LYS A 221 -19.03 -2.47 3.73
C LYS A 221 -20.47 -2.48 3.21
N THR A 222 -21.42 -1.84 3.89
CA THR A 222 -22.83 -1.80 3.43
C THR A 222 -23.05 -0.97 2.15
N TYR A 223 -22.04 -0.23 1.70
CA TYR A 223 -22.10 0.61 0.50
C TYR A 223 -20.78 0.61 -0.29
N ASP A 224 -20.09 -0.53 -0.32
CA ASP A 224 -18.91 -0.83 -1.15
C ASP A 224 -17.69 0.10 -0.98
N GLU A 225 -17.52 0.66 0.22
CA GLU A 225 -16.38 1.51 0.59
C GLU A 225 -15.47 0.88 1.65
N GLY A 226 -15.52 -0.44 1.82
CA GLY A 226 -14.61 -1.18 2.70
C GLY A 226 -13.13 -1.01 2.31
N CYS A 227 -12.23 -1.22 3.28
CA CYS A 227 -10.78 -1.11 3.07
C CYS A 227 -10.05 -2.46 3.07
N ALA A 228 -10.78 -3.57 2.95
CA ALA A 228 -10.28 -4.96 2.95
C ALA A 228 -9.68 -5.49 4.26
N ASP A 229 -9.45 -4.63 5.26
CA ASP A 229 -9.18 -5.10 6.62
C ASP A 229 -10.40 -5.84 7.19
N ASP A 230 -10.15 -6.88 7.99
CA ASP A 230 -11.20 -7.56 8.73
C ASP A 230 -11.78 -6.63 9.82
N PRO A 231 -13.11 -6.53 9.97
CA PRO A 231 -13.73 -5.62 10.93
C PRO A 231 -13.60 -6.08 12.39
N GLU A 232 -13.36 -7.36 12.65
CA GLU A 232 -13.51 -7.96 13.97
C GLU A 232 -12.37 -7.63 14.93
N GLY A 233 -12.71 -7.48 16.21
CA GLY A 233 -11.74 -7.45 17.32
C GLY A 233 -10.89 -6.19 17.46
N TRP A 234 -11.14 -5.13 16.68
CA TRP A 234 -10.33 -3.89 16.72
C TRP A 234 -10.81 -2.85 17.72
N CYS A 235 -12.02 -2.97 18.27
CA CYS A 235 -12.52 -2.04 19.28
C CYS A 235 -12.48 -2.71 20.66
N ILE A 236 -11.78 -2.11 21.61
CA ILE A 236 -11.66 -2.65 22.98
C ILE A 236 -12.64 -1.88 23.87
N ALA A 237 -13.77 -2.50 24.17
CA ALA A 237 -14.73 -2.01 25.15
C ALA A 237 -14.18 -2.23 26.57
N VAL A 238 -14.44 -1.28 27.47
CA VAL A 238 -13.95 -1.32 28.86
C VAL A 238 -15.07 -1.06 29.86
N GLY A 239 -14.96 -1.62 31.06
CA GLY A 239 -15.98 -1.46 32.10
C GLY A 239 -17.32 -2.03 31.68
N ASP A 240 -18.42 -1.34 32.01
CA ASP A 240 -19.78 -1.80 31.71
C ASP A 240 -20.06 -1.91 30.19
N MET A 241 -19.32 -1.18 29.37
CA MET A 241 -19.44 -1.31 27.92
C MET A 241 -18.96 -2.68 27.43
N ALA A 242 -18.00 -3.31 28.11
CA ALA A 242 -17.56 -4.67 27.80
C ALA A 242 -18.73 -5.66 27.97
N ASP A 243 -19.49 -5.52 29.06
CA ASP A 243 -20.68 -6.34 29.33
C ASP A 243 -21.77 -6.05 28.29
N TYR A 244 -22.04 -4.77 27.98
CA TYR A 244 -23.03 -4.38 26.98
C TYR A 244 -22.77 -5.01 25.60
N VAL A 245 -21.54 -4.95 25.08
CA VAL A 245 -21.24 -5.47 23.73
C VAL A 245 -21.31 -6.99 23.64
N VAL A 246 -21.03 -7.68 24.75
CA VAL A 246 -21.13 -9.15 24.84
C VAL A 246 -22.59 -9.58 24.96
N GLU A 247 -23.35 -8.96 25.86
CA GLU A 247 -24.71 -9.37 26.20
C GLU A 247 -25.78 -8.93 25.18
N THR A 248 -25.49 -7.94 24.32
CA THR A 248 -26.50 -7.35 23.41
C THR A 248 -26.27 -7.68 21.93
N ASN A 249 -25.56 -8.77 21.64
CA ASN A 249 -25.27 -9.25 20.28
C ASN A 249 -24.49 -8.24 19.41
N LYS A 250 -23.48 -7.57 19.98
CA LYS A 250 -22.61 -6.61 19.27
C LYS A 250 -21.25 -7.19 18.92
N GLY A 251 -21.15 -8.52 18.85
CA GLY A 251 -19.92 -9.25 18.56
C GLY A 251 -18.84 -9.12 19.64
N GLY A 252 -19.20 -8.72 20.86
CA GLY A 252 -18.28 -8.62 21.98
C GLY A 252 -17.77 -9.98 22.43
N VAL A 253 -16.47 -10.05 22.72
CA VAL A 253 -15.83 -11.22 23.35
C VAL A 253 -14.94 -10.72 24.47
N TYR A 254 -15.16 -11.20 25.70
CA TYR A 254 -14.30 -10.89 26.83
C TYR A 254 -12.85 -11.30 26.56
N ILE A 255 -11.91 -10.45 27.00
CA ILE A 255 -10.47 -10.67 26.81
C ILE A 255 -9.69 -10.28 28.06
N THR A 256 -8.46 -10.78 28.16
CA THR A 256 -7.51 -10.33 29.19
C THR A 256 -6.84 -9.02 28.81
N LYS A 257 -6.12 -8.44 29.77
CA LYS A 257 -5.31 -7.25 29.55
C LYS A 257 -4.18 -7.49 28.55
N GLU A 258 -3.53 -8.66 28.64
CA GLU A 258 -2.46 -9.07 27.73
C GLU A 258 -2.98 -9.19 26.30
N GLU A 259 -4.14 -9.81 26.11
CA GLU A 259 -4.79 -9.89 24.79
C GLU A 259 -5.12 -8.50 24.24
N ALA A 260 -5.57 -7.56 25.08
CA ALA A 260 -5.80 -6.17 24.66
C ALA A 260 -4.51 -5.49 24.19
N LEU A 261 -3.40 -5.65 24.93
CA LEU A 261 -2.09 -5.11 24.59
C LEU A 261 -1.55 -5.69 23.27
N ASP A 262 -1.74 -6.99 23.04
CA ASP A 262 -1.37 -7.64 21.78
C ASP A 262 -2.17 -7.08 20.60
N ILE A 263 -3.47 -6.82 20.79
CA ILE A 263 -4.32 -6.18 19.77
C ILE A 263 -3.82 -4.77 19.47
N PHE A 264 -3.49 -3.97 20.49
CA PHE A 264 -2.94 -2.62 20.29
C PHE A 264 -1.61 -2.66 19.55
N LYS A 265 -0.73 -3.60 19.89
CA LYS A 265 0.56 -3.76 19.19
C LYS A 265 0.36 -4.14 17.73
N GLN A 266 -0.55 -5.07 17.44
CA GLN A 266 -0.87 -5.46 16.07
C GLN A 266 -1.50 -4.30 15.29
N ALA A 267 -2.34 -3.49 15.94
CA ALA A 267 -2.92 -2.29 15.34
C ALA A 267 -1.83 -1.27 14.96
N GLU A 268 -0.85 -1.02 15.84
CA GLU A 268 0.30 -0.16 15.58
C GLU A 268 1.18 -0.69 14.44
N ASP A 269 1.41 -2.00 14.39
CA ASP A 269 2.12 -2.66 13.30
C ASP A 269 1.42 -2.40 11.96
N ASN A 270 0.08 -2.45 11.93
CA ASN A 270 -0.76 -2.10 10.77
C ASN A 270 -0.91 -0.58 10.52
N GLY A 271 -0.36 0.28 11.38
CA GLY A 271 -0.44 1.74 11.26
C GLY A 271 -1.81 2.33 11.63
N PHE A 272 -2.57 1.64 12.47
CA PHE A 272 -3.84 2.15 13.00
C PHE A 272 -3.62 3.13 14.16
N VAL A 273 -4.61 3.98 14.38
CA VAL A 273 -4.58 5.05 15.39
C VAL A 273 -5.47 4.69 16.57
N HIS A 274 -4.93 4.79 17.78
CA HIS A 274 -5.67 4.63 19.01
C HIS A 274 -6.53 5.87 19.30
N GLN A 275 -7.82 5.66 19.60
CA GLN A 275 -8.74 6.72 19.97
C GLN A 275 -9.61 6.31 21.15
N ILE A 276 -9.89 7.25 22.03
CA ILE A 276 -10.82 7.10 23.14
C ILE A 276 -11.96 8.10 23.04
N THR A 277 -12.96 7.90 23.88
CA THR A 277 -14.19 8.68 23.87
C THR A 277 -14.02 9.93 24.71
N ASN A 278 -14.43 11.08 24.20
CA ASN A 278 -14.28 12.36 24.91
C ASN A 278 -15.58 12.83 25.58
N ILE A 279 -16.69 12.12 25.34
CA ILE A 279 -18.04 12.62 25.63
C ILE A 279 -18.47 12.49 27.10
N ASP A 280 -17.75 11.73 27.91
CA ASP A 280 -18.07 11.48 29.32
C ASP A 280 -17.15 12.28 30.29
N GLY A 281 -16.24 13.08 29.75
CA GLY A 281 -15.23 13.83 30.52
C GLY A 281 -14.00 13.00 30.89
N GLU A 282 -13.09 13.60 31.67
CA GLU A 282 -11.72 13.07 31.89
C GLU A 282 -11.67 11.78 32.72
N ASN A 283 -12.77 11.43 33.38
CA ASN A 283 -12.80 10.31 34.32
C ASN A 283 -13.44 9.04 33.74
N LYS A 284 -13.89 9.04 32.50
CA LYS A 284 -14.60 7.89 31.93
C LYS A 284 -14.39 7.78 30.43
N ILE A 285 -14.16 6.54 29.97
CA ILE A 285 -14.28 6.16 28.58
C ILE A 285 -15.13 4.90 28.47
N PHE A 286 -15.72 4.63 27.31
CA PHE A 286 -16.43 3.36 27.07
C PHE A 286 -15.64 2.39 26.19
N ALA A 287 -14.72 2.88 25.36
CA ALA A 287 -13.89 2.04 24.50
C ALA A 287 -12.59 2.72 24.06
N ILE A 288 -11.64 1.89 23.64
CA ILE A 288 -10.41 2.25 22.93
C ILE A 288 -10.48 1.66 21.51
N CYS A 289 -10.56 2.52 20.51
CA CYS A 289 -10.71 2.14 19.10
C CYS A 289 -9.37 2.12 18.35
N ASN A 290 -9.14 1.07 17.55
CA ASN A 290 -7.98 0.96 16.65
C ASN A 290 -8.36 1.35 15.20
N CYS A 291 -8.17 2.62 14.86
CA CYS A 291 -8.78 3.26 13.70
C CYS A 291 -7.87 3.30 12.46
N ASN A 292 -8.38 2.78 11.34
CA ASN A 292 -7.81 2.99 10.01
C ASN A 292 -8.44 4.23 9.35
N VAL A 293 -7.62 5.20 8.91
CA VAL A 293 -8.08 6.44 8.27
C VAL A 293 -8.95 6.20 7.02
N ASN A 294 -8.77 5.07 6.32
CA ASN A 294 -9.53 4.76 5.12
C ASN A 294 -11.04 4.57 5.39
N VAL A 295 -11.42 4.31 6.63
CA VAL A 295 -12.81 3.95 7.00
C VAL A 295 -13.34 4.69 8.23
N CYS A 296 -12.48 5.11 9.16
CA CYS A 296 -12.88 5.66 10.44
C CYS A 296 -13.62 7.00 10.31
N TYR A 297 -14.83 7.08 10.87
CA TYR A 297 -15.60 8.34 10.92
C TYR A 297 -15.10 9.32 11.98
N ALA A 298 -14.48 8.83 13.06
CA ALA A 298 -13.90 9.71 14.08
C ALA A 298 -12.70 10.49 13.53
N LEU A 299 -11.73 9.80 12.92
CA LEU A 299 -10.61 10.46 12.24
C LEU A 299 -11.09 11.37 11.12
N ARG A 300 -12.13 10.96 10.37
CA ARG A 300 -12.75 11.82 9.34
C ARG A 300 -13.11 13.20 9.88
N THR A 301 -13.58 13.33 11.12
CA THR A 301 -14.00 14.64 11.64
C THR A 301 -12.88 15.69 11.62
N SER A 302 -11.63 15.31 11.87
CA SER A 302 -10.51 16.26 11.77
C SER A 302 -10.01 16.43 10.33
N GLN A 303 -10.13 15.39 9.51
CA GLN A 303 -9.56 15.36 8.16
C GLN A 303 -10.50 15.97 7.10
N LEU A 304 -11.79 15.65 7.14
CA LEU A 304 -12.82 16.18 6.25
C LEU A 304 -13.03 17.68 6.48
N PHE A 305 -13.26 18.07 7.73
CA PHE A 305 -13.48 19.49 8.07
C PHE A 305 -12.18 20.29 8.15
N ASN A 306 -11.05 19.62 7.92
CA ASN A 306 -9.72 20.20 7.83
C ASN A 306 -9.34 21.02 9.08
N THR A 307 -9.71 20.49 10.26
CA THR A 307 -9.38 21.10 11.56
C THR A 307 -8.91 20.03 12.55
N PRO A 308 -7.71 20.17 13.14
CA PRO A 308 -7.17 19.12 14.00
C PRO A 308 -7.89 19.00 15.36
N ASN A 309 -8.55 20.07 15.82
CA ASN A 309 -9.10 20.18 17.18
C ASN A 309 -10.15 19.12 17.54
N MET A 310 -10.77 18.50 16.54
CA MET A 310 -11.80 17.47 16.73
C MET A 310 -11.23 16.18 17.33
N SER A 311 -10.00 15.81 17.00
CA SER A 311 -9.43 14.52 17.38
C SER A 311 -7.99 14.56 17.84
N ARG A 312 -7.28 15.69 17.69
CA ARG A 312 -5.85 15.83 18.01
C ARG A 312 -5.55 15.54 19.50
N SER A 313 -4.43 14.86 19.75
CA SER A 313 -3.85 14.67 21.08
C SER A 313 -3.05 15.91 21.54
N ALA A 314 -2.48 15.89 22.74
CA ALA A 314 -1.57 16.97 23.18
C ALA A 314 -0.22 17.01 22.45
N TYR A 315 0.03 16.09 21.52
CA TYR A 315 1.35 15.88 20.94
C TYR A 315 1.45 16.31 19.49
N VAL A 316 2.62 16.80 19.11
CA VAL A 316 2.98 17.16 17.74
C VAL A 316 4.26 16.41 17.37
N ALA A 317 4.31 15.91 16.14
CA ALA A 317 5.48 15.23 15.62
C ALA A 317 6.45 16.25 15.03
N HIS A 318 7.73 16.11 15.33
CA HIS A 318 8.80 16.94 14.81
C HIS A 318 9.91 16.09 14.23
N VAL A 319 10.52 16.53 13.13
CA VAL A 319 11.61 15.81 12.45
C VAL A 319 12.92 16.54 12.69
N THR A 320 13.92 15.83 13.21
CA THR A 320 15.32 16.25 13.17
C THR A 320 15.86 15.96 11.77
N ALA A 321 15.98 17.01 10.95
CA ALA A 321 16.30 16.87 9.54
C ALA A 321 17.63 16.13 9.32
N GLU A 322 18.64 16.40 10.16
CA GLU A 322 20.00 15.83 10.10
C GLU A 322 20.00 14.30 10.14
N ASP A 323 19.19 13.73 11.02
CA ASP A 323 19.05 12.28 11.24
C ASP A 323 18.12 11.63 10.23
N CYS A 324 17.23 12.42 9.61
CA CYS A 324 16.31 11.91 8.61
C CYS A 324 17.04 11.49 7.32
N VAL A 325 16.62 10.33 6.82
CA VAL A 325 17.15 9.67 5.61
C VAL A 325 16.11 9.52 4.51
N ALA A 326 14.97 10.22 4.62
CA ALA A 326 13.86 10.16 3.64
C ALA A 326 13.47 8.75 3.17
N CYS A 327 13.49 7.75 4.07
CA CYS A 327 13.06 6.39 3.74
C CYS A 327 11.58 6.34 3.32
N GLY A 328 10.77 7.26 3.86
CA GLY A 328 9.34 7.43 3.58
C GLY A 328 8.42 6.52 4.40
N LYS A 329 8.94 5.72 5.34
CA LYS A 329 8.11 4.78 6.12
C LYS A 329 7.12 5.47 7.06
N CYS A 330 7.53 6.59 7.67
CA CYS A 330 6.63 7.45 8.43
C CYS A 330 5.54 8.11 7.56
N VAL A 331 5.88 8.46 6.31
CA VAL A 331 4.96 9.07 5.33
C VAL A 331 3.91 8.06 4.86
N GLU A 332 4.34 6.86 4.47
CA GLU A 332 3.45 5.80 3.99
C GLU A 332 2.41 5.38 5.06
N ASN A 333 2.73 5.57 6.34
CA ASN A 333 1.89 5.23 7.50
C ASN A 333 1.23 6.43 8.17
N CYS A 334 1.40 7.66 7.68
CA CYS A 334 0.76 8.82 8.31
C CYS A 334 -0.75 8.82 8.05
N PRO A 335 -1.61 8.71 9.08
CA PRO A 335 -3.05 8.68 8.88
C PRO A 335 -3.60 10.04 8.43
N ALA A 336 -3.01 11.13 8.90
CA ALA A 336 -3.47 12.48 8.58
C ALA A 336 -2.84 13.03 7.29
N GLY A 337 -1.90 12.32 6.65
CA GLY A 337 -1.08 12.91 5.59
C GLY A 337 -0.36 14.20 6.00
N ALA A 338 -0.03 14.30 7.30
CA ALA A 338 0.70 15.41 7.90
C ALA A 338 2.22 15.28 7.66
N VAL A 339 2.72 14.06 7.50
CA VAL A 339 4.13 13.82 7.17
C VAL A 339 4.24 13.56 5.67
N LYS A 340 5.11 14.31 4.98
CA LYS A 340 5.44 14.10 3.57
C LYS A 340 6.94 14.14 3.36
N LEU A 341 7.42 13.57 2.26
CA LEU A 341 8.80 13.73 1.83
C LEU A 341 8.99 15.10 1.16
N GLY A 342 10.16 15.69 1.40
CA GLY A 342 10.61 16.93 0.80
C GLY A 342 12.12 16.93 0.59
N GLN A 343 12.61 18.02 -0.01
CA GLN A 343 14.01 18.34 -0.22
C GLN A 343 14.69 18.74 1.10
N LYS A 344 15.83 18.10 1.41
CA LYS A 344 16.68 18.42 2.57
C LYS A 344 17.83 19.36 2.23
N LEU A 345 18.30 19.32 0.98
CA LEU A 345 19.37 20.20 0.51
C LEU A 345 18.88 21.64 0.42
N CYS A 346 19.75 22.61 0.72
CA CYS A 346 19.45 24.02 0.51
C CYS A 346 19.11 24.27 -0.96
N THR A 347 18.29 25.30 -1.22
CA THR A 347 18.05 25.83 -2.57
C THR A 347 19.33 26.44 -3.16
N ALA A 348 19.34 26.74 -4.46
CA ALA A 348 20.52 27.29 -5.14
C ALA A 348 21.05 28.60 -4.53
N ASP A 349 20.17 29.42 -3.94
CA ASP A 349 20.52 30.65 -3.23
C ASP A 349 21.10 30.41 -1.81
N GLY A 350 21.08 29.16 -1.34
CA GLY A 350 21.57 28.75 -0.03
C GLY A 350 20.53 28.81 1.10
N SER A 351 19.28 29.17 0.82
CA SER A 351 18.20 29.14 1.81
C SER A 351 17.69 27.71 2.07
N GLN A 352 17.05 27.51 3.21
CA GLN A 352 16.35 26.27 3.53
C GLN A 352 14.97 26.28 2.89
N VAL A 353 14.48 25.11 2.48
CA VAL A 353 13.15 24.99 1.89
C VAL A 353 12.08 25.23 2.95
N GLU A 354 11.19 26.19 2.71
CA GLU A 354 9.98 26.38 3.52
C GLU A 354 8.82 25.56 2.96
N TYR A 355 8.08 24.89 3.85
CA TYR A 355 6.99 24.02 3.48
C TYR A 355 5.64 24.62 3.90
N PRO A 356 4.59 24.46 3.07
CA PRO A 356 3.28 24.99 3.40
C PRO A 356 2.70 24.26 4.62
N LYS A 357 2.07 25.01 5.52
CA LYS A 357 1.26 24.48 6.62
C LYS A 357 -0.22 24.60 6.28
N GLN A 358 -1.01 23.62 6.72
CA GLN A 358 -2.46 23.67 6.63
C GLN A 358 -2.99 24.93 7.31
N VAL A 359 -3.87 25.66 6.63
CA VAL A 359 -4.52 26.85 7.20
C VAL A 359 -5.48 26.41 8.31
N LEU A 360 -5.47 27.09 9.45
CA LEU A 360 -6.37 26.79 10.57
C LEU A 360 -7.62 27.70 10.58
N PRO A 361 -8.74 27.27 11.21
CA PRO A 361 -9.94 28.11 11.39
C PRO A 361 -9.72 29.42 12.14
N THR A 362 -8.60 29.54 12.86
CA THR A 362 -8.15 30.75 13.54
C THR A 362 -7.63 31.82 12.59
N GLU A 363 -7.32 31.46 11.34
CA GLU A 363 -6.57 32.31 10.42
C GLU A 363 -7.42 33.02 9.38
N ARG A 364 -8.56 32.44 9.01
CA ARG A 364 -9.49 33.01 8.04
C ARG A 364 -10.92 32.54 8.29
N LYS A 365 -11.88 33.15 7.58
CA LYS A 365 -13.28 32.71 7.61
C LYS A 365 -13.36 31.27 7.10
N TRP A 366 -14.03 30.40 7.87
CA TRP A 366 -14.17 28.99 7.54
C TRP A 366 -15.49 28.71 6.81
N SER A 367 -15.43 27.93 5.74
CA SER A 367 -16.57 27.50 4.94
C SER A 367 -16.38 26.07 4.44
N THR A 368 -17.26 25.60 3.56
CA THR A 368 -17.14 24.29 2.90
C THR A 368 -15.95 24.24 1.95
N ASP A 369 -15.46 25.38 1.46
CA ASP A 369 -14.29 25.45 0.55
C ASP A 369 -12.98 25.02 1.24
N GLU A 370 -12.97 25.02 2.57
CA GLU A 370 -11.86 24.58 3.40
C GLU A 370 -11.89 23.07 3.67
N TRP A 371 -12.99 22.39 3.35
CA TRP A 371 -13.14 20.97 3.60
C TRP A 371 -12.35 20.15 2.58
N ASN A 372 -12.06 18.92 2.96
CA ASN A 372 -11.36 17.95 2.15
C ASN A 372 -12.22 16.69 2.01
N ASP A 373 -13.21 16.73 1.12
CA ASP A 373 -14.09 15.59 0.86
C ASP A 373 -13.32 14.35 0.40
N ASN A 374 -12.16 14.55 -0.25
CA ASN A 374 -11.27 13.47 -0.67
C ASN A 374 -10.08 13.24 0.30
N TYR A 375 -10.28 13.48 1.61
CA TYR A 375 -9.20 13.31 2.60
C TYR A 375 -8.56 11.92 2.57
N ARG A 376 -9.33 10.87 2.24
CA ARG A 376 -8.82 9.49 2.19
C ARG A 376 -7.71 9.32 1.16
N ASP A 377 -7.83 9.96 -0.01
CA ASP A 377 -6.80 9.90 -1.06
C ASP A 377 -5.75 11.01 -0.90
N THR A 378 -6.16 12.23 -0.54
CA THR A 378 -5.23 13.36 -0.40
C THR A 378 -4.28 13.18 0.79
N ASN A 379 -4.70 12.45 1.83
CA ASN A 379 -3.80 12.03 2.91
C ASN A 379 -2.75 11.00 2.46
N ARG A 380 -2.88 10.43 1.25
CA ARG A 380 -1.91 9.51 0.64
C ARG A 380 -0.97 10.19 -0.36
N ILE A 381 -0.97 11.52 -0.43
CA ILE A 381 0.04 12.29 -1.16
C ILE A 381 1.34 12.26 -0.35
N ASN A 382 2.35 11.54 -0.85
CA ASN A 382 3.56 11.23 -0.09
C ASN A 382 4.66 12.29 -0.21
N CYS A 383 4.57 13.23 -1.15
CA CYS A 383 5.66 14.14 -1.48
C CYS A 383 5.14 15.57 -1.65
N TYR A 384 5.95 16.54 -1.23
CA TYR A 384 5.78 17.95 -1.63
C TYR A 384 6.31 18.17 -3.05
N ASP A 385 5.88 19.26 -3.67
CA ASP A 385 6.27 19.64 -5.05
C ASP A 385 7.76 19.96 -5.18
N THR A 386 8.43 20.28 -4.06
CA THR A 386 9.89 20.46 -4.00
C THR A 386 10.67 19.16 -4.25
N GLY A 387 9.97 18.02 -4.24
CA GLY A 387 10.55 16.70 -4.51
C GLY A 387 11.37 16.13 -3.37
N THR A 388 11.93 14.95 -3.58
CA THR A 388 12.75 14.24 -2.61
C THR A 388 13.91 13.50 -3.30
N ALA A 389 14.59 12.60 -2.58
CA ALA A 389 15.76 11.88 -3.05
C ALA A 389 15.55 11.22 -4.44
N PRO A 390 16.33 11.63 -5.47
CA PRO A 390 16.17 11.12 -6.84
C PRO A 390 16.31 9.60 -6.98
N CYS A 391 17.15 8.99 -6.14
CA CYS A 391 17.36 7.55 -6.17
C CYS A 391 16.09 6.76 -5.78
N LYS A 392 15.27 7.28 -4.84
CA LYS A 392 13.99 6.67 -4.44
C LYS A 392 12.94 6.87 -5.53
N THR A 393 12.88 8.05 -6.13
CA THR A 393 11.87 8.40 -7.16
C THR A 393 12.13 7.61 -8.44
N ALA A 394 13.39 7.46 -8.85
CA ALA A 394 13.76 6.71 -10.05
C ALA A 394 13.64 5.18 -9.92
N CYS A 395 13.65 4.65 -8.70
CA CYS A 395 13.43 3.22 -8.45
C CYS A 395 11.93 2.89 -8.54
N PRO A 396 11.47 1.99 -9.44
CA PRO A 396 10.05 1.65 -9.56
C PRO A 396 9.43 1.08 -8.28
N ALA A 397 10.23 0.39 -7.46
CA ALA A 397 9.79 -0.13 -6.17
C ALA A 397 9.89 0.91 -5.02
N HIS A 398 10.44 2.10 -5.28
CA HIS A 398 10.65 3.19 -4.32
C HIS A 398 11.35 2.76 -3.02
N ILE A 399 12.37 1.90 -3.15
CA ILE A 399 13.15 1.38 -2.04
C ILE A 399 13.76 2.54 -1.23
N ALA A 400 13.82 2.39 0.09
CA ALA A 400 14.41 3.34 1.03
C ALA A 400 15.95 3.41 0.97
N ILE A 401 16.50 3.85 -0.18
CA ILE A 401 17.94 3.80 -0.49
C ILE A 401 18.80 4.54 0.52
N GLN A 402 18.50 5.81 0.79
CA GLN A 402 19.26 6.59 1.77
C GLN A 402 19.21 5.98 3.18
N GLY A 403 18.11 5.29 3.51
CA GLY A 403 17.96 4.60 4.79
C GLY A 403 18.88 3.39 4.92
N TYR A 404 18.87 2.47 3.94
CA TYR A 404 19.73 1.29 4.04
C TYR A 404 21.22 1.65 3.87
N LEU A 405 21.55 2.69 3.10
CA LEU A 405 22.92 3.21 3.03
C LEU A 405 23.39 3.73 4.41
N ARG A 406 22.52 4.47 5.12
CA ARG A 406 22.83 4.97 6.47
C ARG A 406 22.99 3.84 7.47
N MET A 407 22.14 2.82 7.42
CA MET A 407 22.26 1.63 8.29
C MET A 407 23.53 0.84 7.98
N ALA A 408 23.87 0.65 6.71
CA ALA A 408 25.13 0.00 6.30
C ALA A 408 26.37 0.78 6.78
N ALA A 409 26.36 2.12 6.70
CA ALA A 409 27.42 2.96 7.26
C ALA A 409 27.62 2.75 8.78
N GLN A 410 26.55 2.38 9.49
CA GLN A 410 26.54 2.12 10.93
C GLN A 410 26.82 0.64 11.29
N GLY A 411 27.06 -0.24 10.30
CA GLY A 411 27.21 -1.68 10.54
C GLY A 411 25.91 -2.43 10.84
N ARG A 412 24.74 -1.77 10.69
CA ARG A 412 23.40 -2.33 10.94
C ARG A 412 22.89 -3.12 9.73
N TYR A 413 23.64 -4.14 9.32
CA TYR A 413 23.40 -4.83 8.04
C TYR A 413 22.07 -5.60 7.99
N LYS A 414 21.69 -6.27 9.09
CA LYS A 414 20.44 -7.02 9.17
C LYS A 414 19.23 -6.09 9.07
N GLU A 415 19.26 -4.94 9.75
CA GLU A 415 18.19 -3.94 9.67
C GLU A 415 18.15 -3.25 8.30
N ALA A 416 19.32 -3.01 7.69
CA ALA A 416 19.40 -2.47 6.33
C ALA A 416 18.73 -3.42 5.31
N LEU A 417 19.00 -4.73 5.42
CA LEU A 417 18.36 -5.76 4.60
C LEU A 417 16.85 -5.82 4.87
N ALA A 418 16.44 -5.79 6.15
CA ALA A 418 15.02 -5.76 6.52
C ALA A 418 14.29 -4.54 5.91
N LEU A 419 14.93 -3.36 5.91
CA LEU A 419 14.37 -2.15 5.30
C LEU A 419 14.23 -2.28 3.78
N ILE A 420 15.20 -2.90 3.09
CA ILE A 420 15.09 -3.19 1.65
C ILE A 420 13.90 -4.12 1.38
N LYS A 421 13.73 -5.19 2.18
CA LYS A 421 12.68 -6.19 1.99
C LYS A 421 11.26 -5.70 2.21
N GLN A 422 11.07 -4.53 2.80
CA GLN A 422 9.75 -3.89 2.82
C GLN A 422 9.26 -3.54 1.41
N ASP A 423 10.19 -3.21 0.49
CA ASP A 423 9.87 -2.74 -0.86
C ASP A 423 10.39 -3.63 -1.98
N ASN A 424 11.33 -4.53 -1.70
CA ASN A 424 11.91 -5.43 -2.69
C ASN A 424 12.11 -6.83 -2.09
N PRO A 425 11.36 -7.86 -2.53
CA PRO A 425 11.51 -9.24 -2.06
C PRO A 425 12.72 -9.98 -2.64
N LEU A 426 13.36 -9.42 -3.68
CA LEU A 426 14.47 -10.05 -4.41
C LEU A 426 15.74 -9.15 -4.42
N PRO A 427 16.23 -8.67 -3.26
CA PRO A 427 17.39 -7.78 -3.20
C PRO A 427 18.70 -8.39 -3.72
N ALA A 428 18.97 -9.68 -3.52
CA ALA A 428 20.21 -10.33 -3.95
C ALA A 428 20.27 -10.48 -5.48
N ILE A 429 19.13 -10.84 -6.10
CA ILE A 429 18.96 -10.80 -7.55
C ILE A 429 19.10 -9.37 -8.06
N CYS A 430 18.38 -8.41 -7.48
CA CYS A 430 18.43 -7.02 -7.93
C CYS A 430 19.83 -6.41 -7.79
N GLY A 431 20.63 -6.80 -6.79
CA GLY A 431 22.02 -6.35 -6.64
C GLY A 431 22.97 -6.81 -7.76
N ARG A 432 22.51 -7.70 -8.66
CA ARG A 432 23.28 -8.24 -9.78
C ARG A 432 22.75 -7.81 -11.15
N VAL A 433 21.44 -7.69 -11.30
CA VAL A 433 20.79 -7.47 -12.62
C VAL A 433 19.98 -6.17 -12.73
N CYS A 434 20.01 -5.32 -11.71
CA CYS A 434 19.29 -4.04 -11.78
C CYS A 434 19.92 -3.11 -12.82
N ASN A 435 19.10 -2.32 -13.50
CA ASN A 435 19.54 -1.31 -14.46
C ASN A 435 20.03 0.01 -13.83
N ARG A 436 20.13 0.04 -12.49
CA ARG A 436 20.74 1.15 -11.73
C ARG A 436 20.15 2.53 -12.05
N ARG A 437 18.84 2.63 -12.37
CA ARG A 437 18.13 3.93 -12.54
C ARG A 437 18.34 4.86 -11.33
N CYS A 438 18.43 4.29 -10.13
CA CYS A 438 18.71 5.03 -8.91
C CYS A 438 20.12 5.66 -8.87
N GLU A 439 21.12 5.03 -9.49
CA GLU A 439 22.48 5.57 -9.62
C GLU A 439 22.52 6.60 -10.74
N ALA A 440 21.89 6.33 -11.88
CA ALA A 440 21.77 7.27 -12.99
C ALA A 440 21.07 8.58 -12.58
N ALA A 441 20.06 8.50 -11.72
CA ALA A 441 19.37 9.67 -11.18
C ALA A 441 20.10 10.31 -10.00
N CYS A 442 21.16 9.70 -9.45
CA CYS A 442 21.79 10.17 -8.22
C CYS A 442 22.29 11.62 -8.36
N THR A 443 21.89 12.51 -7.45
CA THR A 443 22.38 13.90 -7.41
C THR A 443 23.90 13.99 -7.43
N ARG A 444 24.59 13.07 -6.74
CA ARG A 444 26.06 13.04 -6.69
C ARG A 444 26.71 12.85 -8.07
N GLY A 445 26.05 12.11 -8.98
CA GLY A 445 26.54 11.90 -10.34
C GLY A 445 26.53 13.15 -11.23
N THR A 446 25.92 14.26 -10.79
CA THR A 446 26.04 15.56 -11.48
C THR A 446 27.29 16.35 -11.08
N ILE A 447 28.04 15.85 -10.09
CA ILE A 447 29.21 16.51 -9.51
C ILE A 447 30.47 15.69 -9.83
N ASP A 448 30.44 14.40 -9.48
CA ASP A 448 31.48 13.44 -9.80
C ASP A 448 30.88 12.09 -10.24
N GLU A 449 30.88 11.07 -9.38
CA GLU A 449 30.37 9.74 -9.66
C GLU A 449 29.23 9.40 -8.71
N ALA A 450 28.20 8.72 -9.23
CA ALA A 450 27.10 8.23 -8.41
C ALA A 450 27.56 7.30 -7.27
N ILE A 451 26.70 7.16 -6.26
CA ILE A 451 26.88 6.14 -5.23
C ILE A 451 26.70 4.75 -5.86
N ALA A 452 27.55 3.79 -5.50
CA ALA A 452 27.41 2.38 -5.87
C ALA A 452 26.29 1.69 -5.05
N ILE A 453 25.07 2.20 -5.24
CA ILE A 453 23.84 1.79 -4.55
C ILE A 453 23.58 0.30 -4.70
N ASP A 454 23.84 -0.24 -5.90
CA ASP A 454 23.60 -1.65 -6.22
C ASP A 454 24.61 -2.57 -5.56
N GLU A 455 25.89 -2.16 -5.52
CA GLU A 455 26.96 -2.92 -4.86
C GLU A 455 26.75 -2.98 -3.34
N VAL A 456 26.29 -1.88 -2.72
CA VAL A 456 25.91 -1.90 -1.30
C VAL A 456 24.71 -2.82 -1.06
N LYS A 457 23.73 -2.82 -1.96
CA LYS A 457 22.57 -3.72 -1.87
C LYS A 457 23.00 -5.18 -2.01
N ARG A 458 23.90 -5.50 -2.95
CA ARG A 458 24.47 -6.83 -3.13
C ARG A 458 25.12 -7.30 -1.84
N PHE A 459 26.06 -6.53 -1.28
CA PHE A 459 26.71 -6.83 0.00
C PHE A 459 25.72 -7.15 1.14
N LEU A 460 24.68 -6.33 1.29
CA LEU A 460 23.65 -6.56 2.33
C LEU A 460 22.85 -7.84 2.09
N ALA A 461 22.53 -8.13 0.84
CA ALA A 461 21.68 -9.26 0.46
C ALA A 461 22.41 -10.62 0.44
N GLU A 462 23.75 -10.64 0.51
CA GLU A 462 24.52 -11.89 0.67
C GLU A 462 24.13 -12.67 1.92
N MET A 463 23.61 -12.00 2.94
CA MET A 463 23.05 -12.65 4.13
C MET A 463 21.92 -13.63 3.79
N ASP A 464 21.14 -13.38 2.74
CA ASP A 464 20.03 -14.25 2.34
C ASP A 464 20.47 -15.56 1.68
N LEU A 465 21.69 -15.61 1.15
CA LEU A 465 22.22 -16.80 0.48
C LEU A 465 22.48 -17.95 1.45
N LYS A 466 22.55 -17.67 2.76
CA LYS A 466 22.80 -18.66 3.82
C LYS A 466 21.58 -18.77 4.72
N SER A 467 21.15 -19.99 5.01
CA SER A 467 20.00 -20.28 5.89
C SER A 467 20.17 -19.70 7.30
N GLU A 468 21.39 -19.61 7.79
CA GLU A 468 21.70 -19.18 9.16
C GLU A 468 21.58 -17.66 9.33
N THR A 469 21.71 -16.90 8.23
CA THR A 469 21.77 -15.43 8.26
C THR A 469 20.64 -14.74 7.52
N ARG A 470 19.86 -15.47 6.71
CA ARG A 470 18.77 -14.89 5.92
C ARG A 470 17.73 -14.21 6.80
N TYR A 471 17.17 -13.13 6.28
CA TYR A 471 16.12 -12.39 6.98
C TYR A 471 14.73 -12.80 6.49
N ILE A 472 13.93 -13.41 7.37
CA ILE A 472 12.51 -13.68 7.12
C ILE A 472 11.67 -12.52 7.68
N PRO A 473 10.95 -11.76 6.84
CA PRO A 473 10.13 -10.66 7.32
C PRO A 473 8.96 -11.14 8.18
N LYS A 474 8.57 -10.33 9.16
CA LYS A 474 7.37 -10.57 9.99
C LYS A 474 6.11 -10.31 9.15
N LYS A 475 5.11 -11.19 9.25
CA LYS A 475 3.78 -10.98 8.67
C LYS A 475 3.04 -9.89 9.44
N ILE A 476 2.44 -8.94 8.73
CA ILE A 476 1.59 -7.88 9.29
C ILE A 476 0.17 -8.11 8.78
N VAL A 477 -0.62 -8.81 9.59
CA VAL A 477 -1.96 -9.27 9.21
C VAL A 477 -3.01 -8.26 9.73
N PRO A 478 -3.86 -7.68 8.86
CA PRO A 478 -4.94 -6.79 9.27
C PRO A 478 -6.22 -7.58 9.65
N SER A 479 -6.08 -8.61 10.48
CA SER A 479 -7.20 -9.36 11.05
C SER A 479 -6.87 -9.90 12.45
N GLN A 480 -7.87 -9.86 13.33
CA GLN A 480 -7.83 -10.49 14.65
C GLN A 480 -8.26 -11.96 14.65
N LYS A 481 -8.69 -12.48 13.49
CA LYS A 481 -9.04 -13.90 13.29
C LYS A 481 -7.83 -14.75 12.87
N GLY A 482 -6.66 -14.14 12.69
CA GLY A 482 -5.47 -14.78 12.16
C GLY A 482 -5.34 -14.59 10.65
N GLU A 483 -4.78 -15.60 9.97
CA GLU A 483 -4.54 -15.60 8.53
C GLU A 483 -5.85 -15.63 7.70
N PHE A 484 -5.79 -15.09 6.49
CA PHE A 484 -6.90 -15.10 5.54
C PHE A 484 -7.08 -16.48 4.90
N THR A 485 -8.33 -16.86 4.64
CA THR A 485 -8.69 -18.19 4.13
C THR A 485 -8.94 -18.21 2.62
N GLU A 486 -9.09 -17.04 2.00
CA GLU A 486 -9.33 -16.91 0.57
C GLU A 486 -8.13 -17.41 -0.23
N LYS A 487 -8.38 -18.38 -1.12
CA LYS A 487 -7.35 -18.96 -1.97
C LYS A 487 -7.05 -18.02 -3.14
N VAL A 488 -5.77 -17.72 -3.34
CA VAL A 488 -5.28 -16.91 -4.47
C VAL A 488 -4.34 -17.75 -5.33
N ALA A 489 -4.58 -17.75 -6.64
CA ALA A 489 -3.73 -18.41 -7.62
C ALA A 489 -2.87 -17.35 -8.32
N ILE A 490 -1.58 -17.66 -8.46
CA ILE A 490 -0.62 -16.84 -9.20
C ILE A 490 -0.09 -17.69 -10.35
N ILE A 491 -0.16 -17.20 -11.58
CA ILE A 491 0.23 -17.95 -12.77
C ILE A 491 1.56 -17.39 -13.29
N GLY A 492 2.63 -18.16 -13.12
CA GLY A 492 4.02 -17.80 -13.41
C GLY A 492 4.83 -17.45 -12.16
N ALA A 493 5.99 -18.09 -12.00
CA ALA A 493 6.94 -17.88 -10.89
C ALA A 493 8.13 -17.00 -11.29
N GLY A 494 7.90 -16.00 -12.17
CA GLY A 494 8.86 -14.92 -12.44
C GLY A 494 8.83 -13.82 -11.36
N PRO A 495 9.63 -12.74 -11.51
CA PRO A 495 9.73 -11.67 -10.51
C PRO A 495 8.39 -11.07 -10.07
N ALA A 496 7.46 -10.84 -11.02
CA ALA A 496 6.14 -10.30 -10.73
C ALA A 496 5.28 -11.27 -9.90
N GLY A 497 5.25 -12.55 -10.27
CA GLY A 497 4.50 -13.58 -9.53
C GLY A 497 5.06 -13.83 -8.15
N LEU A 498 6.39 -13.95 -8.02
CA LEU A 498 7.09 -14.09 -6.75
C LEU A 498 6.85 -12.88 -5.84
N SER A 499 6.89 -11.67 -6.38
CA SER A 499 6.60 -10.46 -5.61
C SER A 499 5.15 -10.37 -5.15
N CYS A 500 4.19 -10.70 -6.01
CA CYS A 500 2.78 -10.75 -5.63
C CYS A 500 2.54 -11.76 -4.50
N ALA A 501 3.13 -12.96 -4.62
CA ALA A 501 3.03 -14.01 -3.61
C ALA A 501 3.63 -13.57 -2.26
N TYR A 502 4.81 -12.95 -2.30
CA TYR A 502 5.49 -12.42 -1.12
C TYR A 502 4.60 -11.41 -0.36
N TYR A 503 4.05 -10.41 -1.05
CA TYR A 503 3.25 -9.38 -0.39
C TYR A 503 1.89 -9.90 0.12
N LEU A 504 1.28 -10.86 -0.59
CA LEU A 504 0.10 -11.56 -0.09
C LEU A 504 0.43 -12.40 1.16
N ALA A 505 1.55 -13.12 1.17
CA ALA A 505 1.98 -13.91 2.31
C ALA A 505 2.25 -13.04 3.55
N LEU A 506 2.90 -11.88 3.39
CA LEU A 506 3.10 -10.92 4.46
C LEU A 506 1.78 -10.38 5.03
N LYS A 507 0.73 -10.32 4.22
CA LYS A 507 -0.61 -9.89 4.64
C LYS A 507 -1.44 -11.00 5.27
N GLY A 508 -0.91 -12.23 5.34
CA GLY A 508 -1.56 -13.38 5.97
C GLY A 508 -2.29 -14.32 5.00
N TYR A 509 -2.04 -14.26 3.69
CA TYR A 509 -2.57 -15.26 2.74
C TYR A 509 -1.59 -16.44 2.56
N LYS A 510 -2.11 -17.56 2.02
CA LYS A 510 -1.30 -18.70 1.53
C LYS A 510 -1.47 -18.86 0.02
N PRO A 511 -0.86 -17.99 -0.80
CA PRO A 511 -1.02 -18.05 -2.24
C PRO A 511 -0.33 -19.29 -2.82
N THR A 512 -0.89 -19.82 -3.91
CA THR A 512 -0.29 -20.89 -4.70
C THR A 512 0.17 -20.33 -6.04
N ILE A 513 1.45 -20.49 -6.36
CA ILE A 513 2.02 -20.20 -7.67
C ILE A 513 1.97 -21.47 -8.53
N PHE A 514 1.46 -21.35 -9.76
CA PHE A 514 1.52 -22.38 -10.79
C PHE A 514 2.57 -21.98 -11.82
N GLU A 515 3.61 -22.79 -11.96
CA GLU A 515 4.76 -22.56 -12.83
C GLU A 515 4.84 -23.67 -13.87
N LYS A 516 4.94 -23.30 -15.15
CA LYS A 516 5.03 -24.23 -16.27
C LYS A 516 6.37 -24.96 -16.28
N SER A 517 7.46 -24.25 -16.01
CA SER A 517 8.81 -24.78 -16.08
C SER A 517 9.15 -25.65 -14.88
N LYS A 518 10.28 -26.37 -14.99
CA LYS A 518 10.76 -27.30 -13.96
C LYS A 518 11.14 -26.61 -12.65
N TYR A 519 11.65 -25.38 -12.73
CA TYR A 519 12.12 -24.60 -11.59
C TYR A 519 11.52 -23.19 -11.61
N PRO A 520 11.23 -22.58 -10.45
CA PRO A 520 10.74 -21.21 -10.39
C PRO A 520 11.87 -20.20 -10.64
N GLY A 521 11.51 -18.96 -10.98
CA GLY A 521 12.42 -17.86 -11.30
C GLY A 521 12.09 -17.16 -12.62
N GLY A 522 11.34 -17.81 -13.51
CA GLY A 522 10.99 -17.26 -14.82
C GLY A 522 12.21 -16.79 -15.60
N MET A 523 12.14 -15.62 -16.24
CA MET A 523 13.24 -15.06 -17.02
C MET A 523 14.52 -14.81 -16.22
N LEU A 524 14.47 -14.71 -14.88
CA LEU A 524 15.68 -14.61 -14.06
C LEU A 524 16.55 -15.87 -14.20
N ARG A 525 15.91 -17.04 -14.32
CA ARG A 525 16.58 -18.34 -14.44
C ARG A 525 16.83 -18.72 -15.89
N TYR A 526 15.79 -18.53 -16.70
CA TYR A 526 15.75 -19.07 -18.06
C TYR A 526 16.19 -18.07 -19.13
N GLY A 527 16.33 -16.80 -18.77
CA GLY A 527 16.72 -15.72 -19.70
C GLY A 527 18.02 -15.02 -19.35
N ILE A 528 18.49 -15.08 -18.10
CA ILE A 528 19.75 -14.45 -17.67
C ILE A 528 20.80 -15.55 -17.49
N PRO A 529 21.97 -15.47 -18.15
CA PRO A 529 23.02 -16.48 -18.01
C PRO A 529 23.62 -16.55 -16.59
N SER A 530 24.07 -17.74 -16.17
CA SER A 530 24.66 -17.98 -14.84
C SER A 530 25.89 -17.12 -14.50
N PHE A 531 26.65 -16.65 -15.50
CA PHE A 531 27.79 -15.75 -15.27
C PHE A 531 27.37 -14.31 -14.94
N VAL A 532 26.09 -13.99 -15.10
CA VAL A 532 25.47 -12.72 -14.68
C VAL A 532 24.66 -12.94 -13.39
N LEU A 533 23.85 -14.00 -13.35
CA LEU A 533 23.00 -14.34 -12.20
C LEU A 533 22.99 -15.84 -11.94
N GLU A 534 23.68 -16.27 -10.88
CA GLU A 534 23.75 -17.68 -10.53
C GLU A 534 22.43 -18.23 -9.97
N ASN A 535 22.12 -19.48 -10.33
CA ASN A 535 20.88 -20.17 -9.93
C ASN A 535 20.71 -20.30 -8.41
N ASN A 536 21.81 -20.45 -7.66
CA ASN A 536 21.77 -20.54 -6.20
C ASN A 536 21.29 -19.25 -5.53
N VAL A 537 21.56 -18.08 -6.14
CA VAL A 537 21.05 -16.78 -5.68
C VAL A 537 19.53 -16.73 -5.84
N ILE A 538 19.03 -17.17 -6.99
CA ILE A 538 17.59 -17.25 -7.29
C ILE A 538 16.91 -18.21 -6.30
N ASP A 539 17.49 -19.39 -6.10
CA ASP A 539 16.95 -20.40 -5.18
C ASP A 539 16.86 -19.86 -3.75
N ALA A 540 17.91 -19.20 -3.25
CA ALA A 540 17.94 -18.67 -1.89
C ALA A 540 16.82 -17.66 -1.60
N GLU A 541 16.53 -16.74 -2.53
CA GLU A 541 15.45 -15.76 -2.35
C GLU A 541 14.06 -16.38 -2.51
N ILE A 542 13.92 -17.40 -3.35
CA ILE A 542 12.66 -18.16 -3.48
C ILE A 542 12.37 -18.98 -2.23
N GLU A 543 13.39 -19.54 -1.57
CA GLU A 543 13.21 -20.24 -0.30
C GLU A 543 12.63 -19.33 0.79
N ILE A 544 13.04 -18.06 0.86
CA ILE A 544 12.43 -17.08 1.79
C ILE A 544 10.93 -16.92 1.51
N ILE A 545 10.53 -16.88 0.23
CA ILE A 545 9.12 -16.77 -0.16
C ILE A 545 8.35 -18.04 0.24
N LYS A 546 8.95 -19.23 0.10
CA LYS A 546 8.35 -20.49 0.58
C LYS A 546 8.25 -20.55 2.11
N GLU A 547 9.27 -20.08 2.83
CA GLU A 547 9.28 -20.00 4.30
C GLU A 547 8.17 -19.08 4.84
N LEU A 548 7.73 -18.08 4.07
CA LEU A 548 6.56 -17.25 4.39
C LEU A 548 5.22 -17.98 4.21
N GLY A 549 5.21 -19.20 3.65
CA GLY A 549 4.04 -20.04 3.46
C GLY A 549 3.47 -20.05 2.03
N VAL A 550 4.23 -19.57 1.04
CA VAL A 550 3.84 -19.64 -0.38
C VAL A 550 4.07 -21.05 -0.93
N GLU A 551 3.06 -21.60 -1.59
CA GLU A 551 3.17 -22.87 -2.30
C GLU A 551 3.57 -22.61 -3.77
N ILE A 552 4.51 -23.38 -4.31
CA ILE A 552 4.92 -23.28 -5.73
C ILE A 552 4.80 -24.65 -6.39
N LYS A 553 3.93 -24.77 -7.37
CA LYS A 553 3.68 -25.98 -8.17
C LYS A 553 4.33 -25.83 -9.54
N CYS A 554 5.50 -26.41 -9.69
CA CYS A 554 6.25 -26.43 -10.96
C CYS A 554 5.75 -27.55 -11.89
N GLY A 555 6.01 -27.43 -13.19
CA GLY A 555 5.54 -28.38 -14.21
C GLY A 555 4.04 -28.32 -14.51
N VAL A 556 3.36 -27.21 -14.17
CA VAL A 556 1.92 -27.03 -14.38
C VAL A 556 1.66 -25.82 -15.27
N GLU A 557 1.22 -26.05 -16.51
CA GLU A 557 0.82 -25.01 -17.46
C GLU A 557 -0.67 -24.73 -17.39
N VAL A 558 -1.06 -23.59 -16.81
CA VAL A 558 -2.46 -23.16 -16.77
C VAL A 558 -2.93 -22.79 -18.17
N GLY A 559 -4.09 -23.32 -18.56
CA GLY A 559 -4.61 -23.31 -19.94
C GLY A 559 -4.36 -24.62 -20.69
N LYS A 560 -3.46 -25.49 -20.20
CA LYS A 560 -3.18 -26.80 -20.81
C LYS A 560 -3.41 -27.97 -19.85
N ASP A 561 -2.74 -27.95 -18.70
CA ASP A 561 -2.83 -29.00 -17.69
C ASP A 561 -3.99 -28.76 -16.71
N ILE A 562 -4.33 -27.49 -16.50
CA ILE A 562 -5.47 -27.05 -15.69
C ILE A 562 -5.99 -25.70 -16.20
N SER A 563 -7.30 -25.51 -16.25
CA SER A 563 -7.95 -24.26 -16.67
C SER A 563 -8.22 -23.31 -15.49
N LEU A 564 -8.46 -22.03 -15.79
CA LEU A 564 -8.90 -21.06 -14.77
C LEU A 564 -10.24 -21.47 -14.13
N ASP A 565 -11.17 -22.06 -14.89
CA ASP A 565 -12.46 -22.52 -14.37
C ASP A 565 -12.34 -23.72 -13.43
N GLU A 566 -11.41 -24.63 -13.70
CA GLU A 566 -11.10 -25.72 -12.76
C GLU A 566 -10.49 -25.18 -11.47
N LEU A 567 -9.61 -24.17 -11.54
CA LEU A 567 -9.10 -23.50 -10.35
C LEU A 567 -10.20 -22.77 -9.57
N ARG A 568 -11.11 -22.05 -10.25
CA ARG A 568 -12.30 -21.46 -9.59
C ARG A 568 -13.11 -22.53 -8.86
N SER A 569 -13.32 -23.68 -9.50
CA SER A 569 -14.03 -24.83 -8.92
C SER A 569 -13.31 -25.42 -7.70
N GLN A 570 -11.98 -25.28 -7.60
CA GLN A 570 -11.19 -25.61 -6.41
C GLN A 570 -11.20 -24.52 -5.32
N GLY A 571 -12.00 -23.47 -5.48
CA GLY A 571 -12.21 -22.41 -4.50
C GLY A 571 -11.26 -21.22 -4.61
N TYR A 572 -10.41 -21.13 -5.64
CA TYR A 572 -9.61 -19.94 -5.89
C TYR A 572 -10.51 -18.73 -6.20
N LYS A 573 -10.24 -17.60 -5.53
CA LYS A 573 -11.06 -16.38 -5.57
C LYS A 573 -10.50 -15.30 -6.47
N ALA A 574 -9.19 -15.32 -6.73
CA ALA A 574 -8.51 -14.35 -7.59
C ALA A 574 -7.29 -14.98 -8.26
N PHE A 575 -6.95 -14.43 -9.42
CA PHE A 575 -5.87 -14.88 -10.29
C PHE A 575 -4.94 -13.71 -10.60
N TYR A 576 -3.65 -13.82 -10.22
CA TYR A 576 -2.61 -12.92 -10.73
C TYR A 576 -1.86 -13.61 -11.86
N VAL A 577 -2.05 -13.17 -13.09
CA VAL A 577 -1.41 -13.75 -14.26
C VAL A 577 -0.15 -12.95 -14.59
N ALA A 578 0.99 -13.63 -14.48
CA ALA A 578 2.33 -13.06 -14.60
C ALA A 578 3.28 -14.00 -15.37
N ILE A 579 2.81 -14.56 -16.49
CA ILE A 579 3.55 -15.52 -17.31
C ILE A 579 4.72 -14.90 -18.09
N GLY A 580 4.82 -13.57 -18.11
CA GLY A 580 5.89 -12.84 -18.78
C GLY A 580 5.83 -12.89 -20.32
N CYS A 581 6.98 -12.66 -20.95
CA CYS A 581 7.18 -12.69 -22.40
C CYS A 581 8.15 -13.83 -22.77
N GLN A 582 7.67 -15.05 -22.62
CA GLN A 582 8.46 -16.29 -22.70
C GLN A 582 8.69 -16.81 -24.13
N GLY A 583 8.15 -16.18 -25.16
CA GLY A 583 8.38 -16.54 -26.57
C GLY A 583 9.29 -15.54 -27.27
N GLY A 584 10.17 -16.01 -28.15
CA GLY A 584 10.96 -15.15 -29.03
C GLY A 584 10.23 -14.76 -30.32
N ASN A 585 10.57 -13.59 -30.86
CA ASN A 585 10.17 -13.17 -32.19
C ASN A 585 11.20 -13.61 -33.24
N LYS A 586 10.72 -13.81 -34.46
CA LYS A 586 11.54 -14.03 -35.66
C LYS A 586 11.40 -12.85 -36.62
N PRO A 587 12.40 -12.57 -37.46
CA PRO A 587 12.39 -11.41 -38.35
C PRO A 587 11.38 -11.52 -39.53
N GLY A 588 10.86 -12.72 -39.82
CA GLY A 588 9.93 -12.94 -40.93
C GLY A 588 10.61 -12.95 -42.31
N VAL A 589 11.88 -13.35 -42.36
CA VAL A 589 12.65 -13.45 -43.62
C VAL A 589 12.69 -14.89 -44.12
N PRO A 590 12.89 -15.13 -45.43
CA PRO A 590 13.01 -16.50 -45.94
C PRO A 590 14.08 -17.30 -45.18
N GLY A 591 13.72 -18.52 -44.76
CA GLY A 591 14.62 -19.45 -44.07
C GLY A 591 14.84 -19.21 -42.57
N ASP A 592 14.14 -18.26 -41.93
CA ASP A 592 14.29 -17.97 -40.49
C ASP A 592 13.76 -19.08 -39.54
N ASP A 593 13.25 -20.16 -40.10
CA ASP A 593 12.82 -21.41 -39.45
C ASP A 593 13.67 -22.64 -39.83
N ALA A 594 14.77 -22.44 -40.56
CA ALA A 594 15.70 -23.51 -40.94
C ALA A 594 16.34 -24.22 -39.74
N ILE A 595 16.82 -25.45 -39.96
CA ILE A 595 17.54 -26.22 -38.94
C ILE A 595 18.87 -25.50 -38.62
N GLY A 596 19.09 -25.14 -37.36
CA GLY A 596 20.21 -24.29 -36.93
C GLY A 596 19.81 -22.83 -36.68
N THR A 597 18.54 -22.48 -36.86
CA THR A 597 17.98 -21.21 -36.37
C THR A 597 17.34 -21.39 -34.99
N ALA A 598 17.47 -20.38 -34.13
CA ALA A 598 16.75 -20.31 -32.86
C ALA A 598 16.44 -18.85 -32.50
N THR A 599 15.48 -18.64 -31.59
CA THR A 599 15.33 -17.33 -30.96
C THR A 599 16.28 -17.21 -29.77
N ALA A 600 16.59 -15.99 -29.36
CA ALA A 600 17.43 -15.73 -28.19
C ALA A 600 16.85 -16.35 -26.91
N VAL A 601 15.52 -16.33 -26.76
CA VAL A 601 14.84 -16.92 -25.60
C VAL A 601 15.05 -18.43 -25.57
N ASP A 602 14.84 -19.12 -26.70
CA ASP A 602 15.02 -20.57 -26.79
C ASP A 602 16.48 -20.97 -26.54
N PHE A 603 17.43 -20.26 -27.16
CA PHE A 603 18.86 -20.54 -27.01
C PHE A 603 19.36 -20.34 -25.57
N LEU A 604 18.98 -19.22 -24.93
CA LEU A 604 19.38 -18.94 -23.56
C LEU A 604 18.72 -19.93 -22.58
N HIS A 605 17.47 -20.31 -22.82
CA HIS A 605 16.80 -21.34 -22.02
C HIS A 605 17.58 -22.67 -22.05
N GLU A 606 17.97 -23.14 -23.23
CA GLU A 606 18.78 -24.36 -23.40
C GLU A 606 20.14 -24.24 -22.70
N CYS A 607 20.83 -23.11 -22.86
CA CYS A 607 22.11 -22.87 -22.18
C CYS A 607 21.97 -22.83 -20.65
N SER A 608 20.88 -22.24 -20.13
CA SER A 608 20.61 -22.17 -18.70
C SER A 608 20.29 -23.55 -18.09
N GLU A 609 19.63 -24.44 -18.83
CA GLU A 609 19.36 -25.80 -18.38
C GLU A 609 20.57 -26.74 -18.54
N ASN A 610 21.42 -26.47 -19.53
CA ASN A 610 22.61 -27.25 -19.82
C ASN A 610 23.81 -26.35 -20.17
N GLU A 611 24.61 -25.98 -19.18
CA GLU A 611 25.87 -25.22 -19.36
C GLU A 611 26.90 -25.94 -20.28
N LYS A 612 26.64 -27.21 -20.67
CA LYS A 612 27.45 -28.01 -21.60
C LYS A 612 26.78 -28.20 -22.97
N TYR A 613 25.87 -27.29 -23.35
CA TYR A 613 25.17 -27.34 -24.63
C TYR A 613 26.14 -27.26 -25.82
N ASP A 614 26.48 -28.41 -26.42
CA ASP A 614 27.50 -28.49 -27.48
C ASP A 614 26.95 -27.94 -28.81
N ILE A 615 27.36 -26.73 -29.18
CA ILE A 615 27.05 -26.11 -30.48
C ILE A 615 28.34 -25.98 -31.30
N LYS A 616 28.32 -26.50 -32.54
CA LYS A 616 29.51 -26.60 -33.41
C LYS A 616 29.39 -25.75 -34.67
N GLY A 617 30.49 -25.05 -34.97
CA GLY A 617 30.68 -24.23 -36.17
C GLY A 617 30.04 -22.85 -36.07
N ASP A 618 30.51 -21.92 -36.88
CA ASP A 618 30.26 -20.47 -36.77
C ASP A 618 28.80 -20.08 -36.50
N LEU A 619 28.60 -19.14 -35.59
CA LEU A 619 27.29 -18.66 -35.14
C LEU A 619 27.16 -17.17 -35.36
N VAL A 620 26.01 -16.78 -35.94
CA VAL A 620 25.62 -15.39 -36.13
C VAL A 620 24.48 -15.03 -35.19
N VAL A 621 24.64 -13.95 -34.42
CA VAL A 621 23.56 -13.38 -33.59
C VAL A 621 23.00 -12.15 -34.28
N ILE A 622 21.68 -12.05 -34.37
CA ILE A 622 20.97 -10.88 -34.92
C ILE A 622 20.30 -10.11 -33.78
N GLY A 623 20.80 -8.92 -33.48
CA GLY A 623 20.24 -8.01 -32.47
C GLY A 623 21.30 -7.12 -31.80
N GLY A 624 20.89 -5.93 -31.33
CA GLY A 624 21.79 -4.94 -30.71
C GLY A 624 21.61 -4.71 -29.21
N GLY A 625 20.66 -5.38 -28.55
CA GLY A 625 20.37 -5.20 -27.12
C GLY A 625 21.11 -6.17 -26.19
N ASN A 626 20.97 -5.98 -24.87
CA ASN A 626 21.63 -6.81 -23.85
C ASN A 626 21.35 -8.32 -24.04
N VAL A 627 20.14 -8.70 -24.42
CA VAL A 627 19.80 -10.11 -24.70
C VAL A 627 20.65 -10.68 -25.84
N ALA A 628 20.97 -9.89 -26.87
CA ALA A 628 21.86 -10.33 -27.95
C ALA A 628 23.31 -10.49 -27.47
N ILE A 629 23.76 -9.63 -26.55
CA ILE A 629 25.06 -9.76 -25.88
C ILE A 629 25.10 -11.05 -25.05
N ASP A 630 24.08 -11.30 -24.23
CA ASP A 630 23.99 -12.52 -23.43
C ASP A 630 24.03 -13.79 -24.28
N VAL A 631 23.34 -13.79 -25.43
CA VAL A 631 23.41 -14.88 -26.42
C VAL A 631 24.84 -15.05 -26.93
N ALA A 632 25.49 -13.98 -27.37
CA ALA A 632 26.84 -14.04 -27.94
C ALA A 632 27.87 -14.54 -26.92
N ARG A 633 27.81 -14.02 -25.69
CA ARG A 633 28.66 -14.41 -24.56
C ARG A 633 28.40 -15.86 -24.14
N SER A 634 27.15 -16.31 -24.14
CA SER A 634 26.79 -17.70 -23.85
C SER A 634 27.29 -18.65 -24.94
N ALA A 635 27.15 -18.28 -26.22
CA ALA A 635 27.67 -19.05 -27.35
C ALA A 635 29.20 -19.26 -27.24
N ARG A 636 29.96 -18.21 -26.86
CA ARG A 636 31.41 -18.33 -26.62
C ARG A 636 31.79 -19.32 -25.51
N ARG A 637 30.88 -19.61 -24.57
CA ARG A 637 31.12 -20.52 -23.44
C ARG A 637 30.69 -21.96 -23.73
N VAL A 638 29.55 -22.16 -24.39
CA VAL A 638 29.02 -23.50 -24.67
C VAL A 638 29.61 -24.13 -25.95
N GLY A 639 30.17 -23.31 -26.83
CA GLY A 639 30.91 -23.75 -28.00
C GLY A 639 30.85 -22.75 -29.14
N ASN A 640 31.99 -22.22 -29.58
CA ASN A 640 32.29 -21.74 -30.94
C ASN A 640 33.62 -20.99 -30.92
N GLU A 641 34.48 -21.21 -31.90
CA GLU A 641 35.68 -20.38 -32.06
C GLU A 641 35.35 -19.00 -32.65
N LYS A 642 34.25 -18.88 -33.41
CA LYS A 642 33.84 -17.65 -34.09
C LYS A 642 32.36 -17.33 -33.88
N VAL A 643 32.10 -16.20 -33.22
CA VAL A 643 30.76 -15.64 -32.99
C VAL A 643 30.76 -14.22 -33.54
N SER A 644 29.80 -13.90 -34.41
CA SER A 644 29.63 -12.56 -34.97
C SER A 644 28.23 -12.05 -34.66
N MET A 645 28.13 -10.80 -34.22
CA MET A 645 26.87 -10.10 -33.96
C MET A 645 26.58 -9.11 -35.07
N PHE A 646 25.33 -9.08 -35.54
CA PHE A 646 24.85 -8.08 -36.48
C PHE A 646 23.63 -7.35 -35.91
N CYS A 647 23.61 -6.02 -36.01
CA CYS A 647 22.50 -5.20 -35.54
C CYS A 647 22.13 -4.09 -36.53
N LEU A 648 20.89 -3.62 -36.44
CA LEU A 648 20.35 -2.59 -37.34
C LEU A 648 20.92 -1.21 -37.01
N GLU A 649 21.22 -1.01 -35.74
CA GLU A 649 21.73 0.21 -35.14
C GLU A 649 23.16 0.49 -35.57
N SER A 650 23.50 1.78 -35.65
CA SER A 650 24.90 2.20 -35.62
C SER A 650 25.46 2.03 -34.21
N ARG A 651 26.80 1.98 -34.10
CA ARG A 651 27.49 1.69 -32.83
C ARG A 651 27.09 2.63 -31.68
N ASP A 652 26.79 3.88 -31.99
CA ASP A 652 26.42 4.96 -31.08
C ASP A 652 24.98 4.89 -30.55
N ILE A 653 24.09 4.16 -31.23
CA ILE A 653 22.67 4.04 -30.85
C ILE A 653 22.25 2.62 -30.51
N MET A 654 23.22 1.72 -30.28
CA MET A 654 22.94 0.35 -29.85
C MET A 654 22.12 0.35 -28.54
N PRO A 655 21.10 -0.52 -28.41
CA PRO A 655 20.32 -0.61 -27.19
C PRO A 655 21.07 -1.19 -25.98
N ALA A 656 22.17 -1.92 -26.20
CA ALA A 656 22.99 -2.48 -25.13
C ALA A 656 23.82 -1.43 -24.39
N SER A 657 24.18 -1.69 -23.12
CA SER A 657 25.00 -0.75 -22.36
C SER A 657 26.46 -0.73 -22.87
N PRO A 658 27.15 0.42 -22.77
CA PRO A 658 28.55 0.52 -23.19
C PRO A 658 29.45 -0.54 -22.56
N GLU A 659 29.28 -0.82 -21.26
CA GLU A 659 30.08 -1.78 -20.52
C GLU A 659 29.88 -3.21 -21.03
N GLU A 660 28.64 -3.61 -21.31
CA GLU A 660 28.37 -4.94 -21.88
C GLU A 660 28.95 -5.08 -23.29
N ILE A 661 28.98 -4.00 -24.07
CA ILE A 661 29.58 -4.04 -25.40
C ILE A 661 31.11 -4.19 -25.31
N GLU A 662 31.77 -3.47 -24.40
CA GLU A 662 33.21 -3.63 -24.16
C GLU A 662 33.55 -5.05 -23.71
N ILE A 663 32.72 -5.65 -22.85
CA ILE A 663 32.91 -7.03 -22.37
C ILE A 663 32.78 -8.02 -23.52
N VAL A 664 31.75 -7.91 -24.37
CA VAL A 664 31.53 -8.88 -25.46
C VAL A 664 32.62 -8.78 -26.53
N GLU A 665 33.11 -7.57 -26.82
CA GLU A 665 34.26 -7.34 -27.71
C GLU A 665 35.54 -7.96 -27.11
N ALA A 666 35.77 -7.80 -25.80
CA ALA A 666 36.90 -8.41 -25.10
C ALA A 666 36.84 -9.94 -25.04
N GLU A 667 35.64 -10.54 -25.09
CA GLU A 667 35.44 -12.00 -25.20
C GLU A 667 35.61 -12.53 -26.66
N GLY A 668 35.98 -11.65 -27.59
CA GLY A 668 36.35 -11.98 -28.98
C GLY A 668 35.17 -12.09 -29.94
N VAL A 669 34.05 -11.42 -29.64
CA VAL A 669 32.88 -11.38 -30.52
C VAL A 669 33.00 -10.23 -31.51
N GLU A 670 32.78 -10.52 -32.79
CA GLU A 670 32.85 -9.52 -33.85
C GLU A 670 31.52 -8.75 -33.98
N LEU A 671 31.53 -7.45 -33.69
CA LEU A 671 30.34 -6.61 -33.73
C LEU A 671 30.20 -5.87 -35.06
N ASN A 672 29.11 -6.13 -35.79
CA ASN A 672 28.84 -5.59 -37.11
C ASN A 672 27.55 -4.75 -37.13
N CYS A 673 27.71 -3.43 -37.04
CA CYS A 673 26.61 -2.47 -36.96
C CYS A 673 26.03 -2.07 -38.33
N GLY A 674 24.76 -1.68 -38.37
CA GLY A 674 24.07 -1.17 -39.55
C GLY A 674 23.69 -2.24 -40.58
N TRP A 675 23.36 -3.45 -40.14
CA TRP A 675 22.99 -4.59 -40.99
C TRP A 675 21.73 -5.29 -40.46
N GLY A 676 20.79 -5.59 -41.35
CA GLY A 676 19.59 -6.36 -41.03
C GLY A 676 19.47 -7.66 -41.83
N PRO A 677 18.73 -8.66 -41.34
CA PRO A 677 18.53 -9.92 -42.05
C PRO A 677 17.74 -9.71 -43.36
N LYS A 678 18.19 -10.36 -44.43
CA LYS A 678 17.50 -10.43 -45.73
C LYS A 678 16.92 -11.82 -46.00
N GLU A 679 17.73 -12.87 -45.80
CA GLU A 679 17.33 -14.29 -45.90
C GLU A 679 18.38 -15.18 -45.23
N VAL A 680 17.97 -16.37 -44.78
CA VAL A 680 18.86 -17.42 -44.29
C VAL A 680 19.05 -18.45 -45.40
N LEU A 681 20.31 -18.72 -45.75
CA LEU A 681 20.68 -19.69 -46.76
C LEU A 681 20.74 -21.08 -46.15
N VAL A 682 20.12 -22.06 -46.82
CA VAL A 682 20.08 -23.45 -46.37
C VAL A 682 20.84 -24.38 -47.33
N ASP A 683 21.36 -25.48 -46.78
CA ASP A 683 21.90 -26.59 -47.55
C ASP A 683 20.80 -27.54 -48.05
N GLU A 684 21.19 -28.62 -48.73
CA GLU A 684 20.28 -29.63 -49.27
C GLU A 684 19.47 -30.37 -48.19
N ALA A 685 19.95 -30.39 -46.94
CA ALA A 685 19.28 -30.99 -45.79
C ALA A 685 18.34 -30.00 -45.06
N GLY A 686 18.26 -28.75 -45.53
CA GLY A 686 17.48 -27.69 -44.88
C GLY A 686 18.16 -27.10 -43.65
N ALA A 687 19.46 -27.33 -43.47
CA ALA A 687 20.25 -26.75 -42.40
C ALA A 687 20.93 -25.44 -42.83
N VAL A 688 21.15 -24.53 -41.88
CA VAL A 688 21.80 -23.24 -42.15
C VAL A 688 23.20 -23.45 -42.74
N LYS A 689 23.44 -22.76 -43.86
CA LYS A 689 24.76 -22.61 -44.51
C LYS A 689 25.30 -21.18 -44.44
N GLY A 690 24.44 -20.20 -44.21
CA GLY A 690 24.82 -18.80 -44.05
C GLY A 690 23.62 -17.88 -43.94
N ILE A 691 23.88 -16.58 -43.80
CA ILE A 691 22.85 -15.53 -43.77
C ILE A 691 23.24 -14.39 -44.70
N VAL A 692 22.25 -13.90 -45.46
CA VAL A 692 22.38 -12.68 -46.25
C VAL A 692 21.83 -11.52 -45.43
N LEU A 693 22.62 -10.47 -45.33
CA LEU A 693 22.30 -9.25 -44.62
C LEU A 693 22.23 -8.08 -45.61
N LYS A 694 21.41 -7.08 -45.29
CA LYS A 694 21.24 -5.85 -46.08
C LYS A 694 21.52 -4.61 -45.25
N LYS A 695 22.08 -3.59 -45.88
CA LYS A 695 22.50 -2.36 -45.18
C LYS A 695 21.28 -1.64 -44.60
N CYS A 696 21.29 -1.42 -43.29
CA CYS A 696 20.31 -0.57 -42.62
C CYS A 696 20.75 0.89 -42.78
N THR A 697 19.94 1.70 -43.46
CA THR A 697 20.22 3.12 -43.68
C THR A 697 19.61 4.01 -42.60
N ARG A 698 18.56 3.52 -41.93
CA ARG A 698 17.87 4.24 -40.86
C ARG A 698 17.05 3.27 -40.00
N VAL A 699 17.08 3.41 -38.68
CA VAL A 699 16.34 2.51 -37.75
C VAL A 699 14.97 3.07 -37.35
N LYS A 700 14.88 4.40 -37.15
CA LYS A 700 13.67 5.08 -36.69
C LYS A 700 13.13 6.04 -37.74
N ASP A 701 11.81 6.20 -37.80
CA ASP A 701 11.18 7.24 -38.61
C ASP A 701 11.40 8.65 -38.02
N GLU A 702 10.93 9.68 -38.72
CA GLU A 702 11.04 11.09 -38.30
C GLU A 702 10.31 11.38 -36.98
N THR A 703 9.38 10.51 -36.57
CA THR A 703 8.65 10.61 -35.30
C THR A 703 9.32 9.83 -34.17
N GLY A 704 10.49 9.22 -34.43
CA GLY A 704 11.25 8.43 -33.47
C GLY A 704 10.73 7.00 -33.26
N ARG A 705 9.74 6.56 -34.05
CA ARG A 705 9.22 5.18 -33.97
C ARG A 705 10.13 4.22 -34.70
N PHE A 706 10.26 3.00 -34.18
CA PHE A 706 11.01 1.94 -34.85
C PHE A 706 10.38 1.61 -36.21
N SER A 707 11.12 1.87 -37.29
CA SER A 707 10.68 1.70 -38.68
C SER A 707 11.92 1.62 -39.58
N PRO A 708 12.66 0.50 -39.56
CA PRO A 708 13.93 0.40 -40.24
C PRO A 708 13.78 0.50 -41.77
N GLN A 709 14.72 1.18 -42.41
CA GLN A 709 14.87 1.30 -43.86
C GLN A 709 16.19 0.68 -44.30
N TYR A 710 16.16 0.05 -45.47
CA TYR A 710 17.27 -0.74 -45.99
C TYR A 710 17.65 -0.31 -47.39
N ASP A 711 18.93 -0.44 -47.71
CA ASP A 711 19.38 -0.54 -49.11
C ASP A 711 19.37 -2.01 -49.51
N GLU A 712 18.43 -2.38 -50.39
CA GLU A 712 18.26 -3.77 -50.84
C GLU A 712 19.38 -4.25 -51.78
N ASN A 713 20.20 -3.32 -52.32
CA ASN A 713 21.30 -3.61 -53.23
C ASN A 713 22.65 -3.76 -52.49
N ASP A 714 22.80 -3.14 -51.32
CA ASP A 714 23.99 -3.29 -50.48
C ASP A 714 23.79 -4.47 -49.52
N THR A 715 24.27 -5.64 -49.96
CA THR A 715 24.14 -6.89 -49.22
C THR A 715 25.48 -7.57 -49.00
N ILE A 716 25.61 -8.23 -47.84
CA ILE A 716 26.74 -9.12 -47.52
C ILE A 716 26.20 -10.51 -47.22
N THR A 717 27.00 -11.54 -47.52
CA THR A 717 26.72 -12.93 -47.15
C THR A 717 27.75 -13.39 -46.14
N VAL A 718 27.28 -13.95 -45.03
CA VAL A 718 28.11 -14.49 -43.95
C VAL A 718 27.85 -15.98 -43.88
N GLU A 719 28.88 -16.79 -44.13
CA GLU A 719 28.81 -18.23 -43.94
C GLU A 719 28.75 -18.56 -42.45
N CYS A 720 27.78 -19.38 -42.05
CA CYS A 720 27.60 -19.81 -40.68
C CYS A 720 26.79 -21.11 -40.63
N LYS A 721 26.81 -21.79 -39.48
CA LYS A 721 25.98 -22.99 -39.23
C LYS A 721 24.79 -22.71 -38.33
N HIS A 722 24.81 -21.59 -37.61
CA HIS A 722 23.75 -21.22 -36.68
C HIS A 722 23.41 -19.75 -36.80
N VAL A 723 22.12 -19.42 -36.68
CA VAL A 723 21.63 -18.04 -36.60
C VAL A 723 20.69 -17.91 -35.41
N ILE A 724 21.03 -17.02 -34.48
CA ILE A 724 20.21 -16.75 -33.29
C ILE A 724 19.56 -15.38 -33.41
N PHE A 725 18.22 -15.33 -33.40
CA PHE A 725 17.45 -14.11 -33.54
C PHE A 725 17.09 -13.50 -32.19
N SER A 726 17.59 -12.31 -31.91
CA SER A 726 17.31 -11.50 -30.72
C SER A 726 16.53 -10.23 -31.08
N VAL A 727 15.39 -10.41 -31.75
CA VAL A 727 14.58 -9.33 -32.35
C VAL A 727 13.27 -9.06 -31.60
N GLY A 728 13.23 -9.39 -30.32
CA GLY A 728 12.11 -9.12 -29.41
C GLY A 728 11.47 -10.38 -28.82
N GLN A 729 10.58 -10.15 -27.85
CA GLN A 729 9.89 -11.18 -27.09
C GLN A 729 8.39 -10.93 -27.11
N ARG A 730 7.61 -11.98 -26.86
CA ARG A 730 6.15 -11.96 -26.78
C ARG A 730 5.65 -12.96 -25.74
N SER A 731 4.48 -12.69 -25.19
CA SER A 731 3.77 -13.69 -24.39
C SER A 731 3.18 -14.79 -25.28
N VAL A 732 3.20 -16.03 -24.77
CA VAL A 732 2.52 -17.16 -25.39
C VAL A 732 1.38 -17.60 -24.48
N TYR A 733 0.15 -17.21 -24.81
CA TYR A 733 -1.01 -17.42 -23.92
C TYR A 733 -1.61 -18.83 -23.99
N GLY A 734 -1.54 -19.48 -25.16
CA GLY A 734 -2.28 -20.73 -25.39
C GLY A 734 -3.78 -20.56 -25.06
N ASP A 735 -4.32 -21.53 -24.33
CA ASP A 735 -5.72 -21.57 -23.90
C ASP A 735 -5.95 -20.91 -22.51
N LEU A 736 -4.96 -20.19 -21.95
CA LEU A 736 -5.01 -19.60 -20.60
C LEU A 736 -6.25 -18.73 -20.34
N PHE A 737 -6.62 -17.89 -21.32
CA PHE A 737 -7.76 -16.97 -21.21
C PHE A 737 -9.02 -17.49 -21.92
N LYS A 738 -9.05 -18.75 -22.33
CA LYS A 738 -10.19 -19.33 -23.04
C LYS A 738 -11.44 -19.26 -22.16
N GLY A 739 -12.49 -18.62 -22.68
CA GLY A 739 -13.76 -18.45 -21.97
C GLY A 739 -13.81 -17.30 -20.97
N SER A 740 -12.73 -16.53 -20.78
CA SER A 740 -12.74 -15.33 -19.93
C SER A 740 -13.09 -14.06 -20.71
N LYS A 741 -13.38 -12.98 -19.98
CA LYS A 741 -13.59 -11.63 -20.54
C LYS A 741 -12.29 -10.85 -20.80
N VAL A 742 -11.12 -11.47 -20.63
CA VAL A 742 -9.83 -10.78 -20.82
C VAL A 742 -9.66 -10.39 -22.28
N VAL A 743 -9.54 -9.09 -22.54
CA VAL A 743 -9.27 -8.56 -23.88
C VAL A 743 -7.76 -8.50 -24.12
N ILE A 744 -7.30 -9.09 -25.22
CA ILE A 744 -5.90 -9.06 -25.64
C ILE A 744 -5.75 -8.12 -26.83
N GLU A 745 -4.86 -7.14 -26.71
CA GLU A 745 -4.45 -6.26 -27.81
C GLU A 745 -2.95 -6.45 -28.08
N ARG A 746 -2.10 -5.48 -27.71
CA ARG A 746 -0.64 -5.66 -27.66
C ARG A 746 -0.17 -6.48 -26.45
N GLY A 747 -1.07 -6.66 -25.49
CA GLY A 747 -1.01 -7.42 -24.26
C GLY A 747 -2.42 -7.47 -23.65
N PRO A 748 -2.63 -8.11 -22.49
CA PRO A 748 -3.92 -8.10 -21.82
C PRO A 748 -4.24 -6.67 -21.34
N LYS A 749 -5.45 -6.21 -21.63
CA LYS A 749 -5.94 -4.91 -21.17
C LYS A 749 -6.30 -4.99 -19.68
N ALA A 750 -5.83 -4.01 -18.91
CA ALA A 750 -6.13 -3.88 -17.49
C ALA A 750 -6.10 -2.40 -17.06
N ASP A 751 -6.72 -2.11 -15.91
CA ASP A 751 -6.62 -0.79 -15.27
C ASP A 751 -5.19 -0.54 -14.77
N ALA A 752 -4.67 0.67 -15.00
CA ALA A 752 -3.27 1.00 -14.70
C ALA A 752 -2.97 1.11 -13.20
N LEU A 753 -3.99 1.34 -12.35
CA LEU A 753 -3.83 1.43 -10.91
C LEU A 753 -4.11 0.09 -10.23
N THR A 754 -5.18 -0.60 -10.63
CA THR A 754 -5.63 -1.82 -9.97
C THR A 754 -5.07 -3.09 -10.62
N TYR A 755 -4.56 -3.02 -11.86
CA TYR A 755 -4.12 -4.18 -12.65
C TYR A 755 -5.25 -5.19 -12.94
N GLN A 756 -6.50 -4.82 -12.68
CA GLN A 756 -7.68 -5.64 -12.92
C GLN A 756 -8.05 -5.62 -14.40
N THR A 757 -8.36 -6.78 -14.96
CA THR A 757 -8.87 -6.91 -16.34
C THR A 757 -10.39 -6.73 -16.40
N ASP A 758 -10.98 -6.85 -17.60
CA ASP A 758 -12.44 -6.88 -17.78
C ASP A 758 -13.09 -8.15 -17.18
N GLU A 759 -12.29 -9.17 -16.81
CA GLU A 759 -12.72 -10.25 -15.92
C GLU A 759 -12.34 -9.89 -14.46
N PRO A 760 -13.32 -9.66 -13.55
CA PRO A 760 -13.04 -9.05 -12.24
C PRO A 760 -12.08 -9.83 -11.35
N ASP A 761 -12.05 -11.16 -11.45
CA ASP A 761 -11.16 -12.01 -10.65
C ASP A 761 -9.77 -12.22 -11.27
N ILE A 762 -9.51 -11.66 -12.45
CA ILE A 762 -8.22 -11.76 -13.15
C ILE A 762 -7.49 -10.41 -13.12
N PHE A 763 -6.28 -10.45 -12.55
CA PHE A 763 -5.31 -9.38 -12.53
C PHE A 763 -4.08 -9.79 -13.35
N VAL A 764 -3.41 -8.84 -14.00
CA VAL A 764 -2.25 -9.12 -14.86
C VAL A 764 -1.07 -8.25 -14.48
N GLY A 765 0.15 -8.72 -14.64
CA GLY A 765 1.33 -7.87 -14.39
C GLY A 765 2.65 -8.46 -14.84
N GLY A 766 3.74 -7.71 -14.61
CA GLY A 766 5.04 -8.01 -15.20
C GLY A 766 5.06 -7.81 -16.71
N ASP A 767 6.01 -8.46 -17.38
CA ASP A 767 6.30 -8.21 -18.80
C ASP A 767 5.11 -8.47 -19.73
N MET A 768 4.20 -9.39 -19.37
CA MET A 768 3.02 -9.64 -20.20
C MET A 768 2.08 -8.43 -20.28
N TYR A 769 2.06 -7.58 -19.25
CA TYR A 769 1.24 -6.37 -19.20
C TYR A 769 2.00 -5.15 -19.74
N THR A 770 3.25 -4.95 -19.31
CA THR A 770 4.01 -3.74 -19.67
C THR A 770 4.83 -3.87 -20.96
N GLY A 771 4.91 -5.06 -21.53
CA GLY A 771 6.01 -5.47 -22.40
C GLY A 771 7.29 -5.77 -21.59
N PRO A 772 8.33 -6.36 -22.23
CA PRO A 772 9.59 -6.68 -21.57
C PRO A 772 10.23 -5.46 -20.89
N ARG A 773 10.44 -5.52 -19.57
CA ARG A 773 11.13 -4.50 -18.77
C ARG A 773 12.15 -5.14 -17.82
N PHE A 774 12.62 -4.40 -16.81
CA PHE A 774 13.59 -4.91 -15.86
C PHE A 774 12.91 -5.58 -14.66
N ALA A 775 13.62 -6.48 -13.98
CA ALA A 775 13.09 -7.23 -12.84
C ALA A 775 12.46 -6.32 -11.75
N ILE A 776 13.04 -5.15 -11.51
CA ILE A 776 12.52 -4.19 -10.53
C ILE A 776 11.16 -3.58 -10.92
N ASP A 777 10.89 -3.43 -12.23
CA ASP A 777 9.57 -2.99 -12.72
C ASP A 777 8.52 -4.10 -12.46
N ALA A 778 8.88 -5.36 -12.70
CA ALA A 778 8.02 -6.52 -12.45
C ALA A 778 7.74 -6.72 -10.94
N ILE A 779 8.72 -6.48 -10.07
CA ILE A 779 8.57 -6.48 -8.61
C ILE A 779 7.57 -5.40 -8.16
N ALA A 780 7.69 -4.19 -8.70
CA ALA A 780 6.74 -3.11 -8.41
C ALA A 780 5.30 -3.49 -8.82
N ALA A 781 5.13 -4.06 -10.02
CA ALA A 781 3.83 -4.55 -10.49
C ALA A 781 3.26 -5.67 -9.61
N GLY A 782 4.09 -6.61 -9.16
CA GLY A 782 3.69 -7.68 -8.24
C GLY A 782 3.13 -7.16 -6.91
N ARG A 783 3.73 -6.12 -6.35
CA ARG A 783 3.21 -5.42 -5.16
C ARG A 783 1.82 -4.82 -5.40
N GLU A 784 1.66 -4.11 -6.51
CA GLU A 784 0.37 -3.48 -6.83
C GLU A 784 -0.73 -4.53 -7.08
N GLY A 785 -0.39 -5.64 -7.74
CA GLY A 785 -1.26 -6.80 -7.89
C GLY A 785 -1.70 -7.39 -6.55
N ALA A 786 -0.76 -7.56 -5.60
CA ALA A 786 -1.08 -8.05 -4.25
C ALA A 786 -2.04 -7.13 -3.48
N ILE A 787 -1.83 -5.82 -3.56
CA ILE A 787 -2.73 -4.83 -2.92
C ILE A 787 -4.14 -4.94 -3.53
N SER A 788 -4.23 -5.02 -4.86
CA SER A 788 -5.53 -5.13 -5.54
C SER A 788 -6.25 -6.43 -5.22
N ILE A 789 -5.53 -7.56 -5.20
CA ILE A 789 -6.11 -8.86 -4.87
C ILE A 789 -6.62 -8.89 -3.44
N HIS A 790 -5.84 -8.42 -2.46
CA HIS A 790 -6.30 -8.30 -1.09
C HIS A 790 -7.61 -7.50 -1.01
N ARG A 791 -7.70 -6.40 -1.76
CA ARG A 791 -8.90 -5.56 -1.79
C ARG A 791 -10.07 -6.17 -2.55
N PHE A 792 -9.80 -7.01 -3.54
CA PHE A 792 -10.83 -7.68 -4.33
C PHE A 792 -11.45 -8.87 -3.61
N VAL A 793 -10.63 -9.75 -3.02
CA VAL A 793 -11.12 -10.98 -2.38
C VAL A 793 -11.88 -10.72 -1.09
N GLN A 794 -11.76 -9.52 -0.53
CA GLN A 794 -12.50 -9.08 0.64
C GLN A 794 -13.78 -8.37 0.19
N PRO A 795 -14.98 -8.95 0.44
CA PRO A 795 -16.24 -8.42 -0.07
C PRO A 795 -16.46 -6.95 0.29
N HIS A 796 -17.15 -6.24 -0.61
CA HIS A 796 -17.56 -4.83 -0.43
C HIS A 796 -16.41 -3.85 -0.15
N SER A 797 -15.20 -4.18 -0.61
CA SER A 797 -14.04 -3.31 -0.47
C SER A 797 -13.76 -2.57 -1.76
N SER A 798 -13.45 -1.28 -1.65
CA SER A 798 -13.06 -0.47 -2.80
C SER A 798 -11.63 -0.81 -3.22
N LEU A 799 -11.36 -0.94 -4.52
CA LEU A 799 -10.00 -1.15 -5.03
C LEU A 799 -9.14 0.12 -5.00
N THR A 800 -9.75 1.30 -4.91
CA THR A 800 -9.10 2.59 -5.20
C THR A 800 -9.11 3.57 -4.02
N ILE A 801 -10.19 3.62 -3.23
CA ILE A 801 -10.37 4.63 -2.17
C ILE A 801 -9.33 4.44 -1.05
N GLY A 802 -8.58 5.49 -0.72
CA GLY A 802 -7.57 5.50 0.32
C GLY A 802 -6.36 4.61 0.03
N ARG A 803 -6.20 4.13 -1.22
CA ARG A 803 -5.03 3.38 -1.67
C ARG A 803 -3.82 4.31 -1.72
N ASN A 804 -2.72 3.92 -1.08
CA ASN A 804 -1.47 4.66 -1.21
C ASN A 804 -0.87 4.41 -2.59
N ARG A 805 -0.74 5.47 -3.39
CA ARG A 805 -0.20 5.42 -4.76
C ARG A 805 1.32 5.40 -4.83
N ARG A 806 1.98 5.77 -3.73
CA ARG A 806 3.45 5.88 -3.63
C ARG A 806 4.04 6.81 -4.69
N ASP A 807 3.31 7.87 -5.03
CA ASP A 807 3.80 8.90 -5.95
C ASP A 807 4.86 9.76 -5.25
N PHE A 808 6.06 9.80 -5.82
CA PHE A 808 7.19 10.61 -5.33
C PHE A 808 7.73 11.49 -6.47
N ILE A 809 8.06 12.73 -6.13
CA ILE A 809 8.57 13.72 -7.09
C ILE A 809 10.09 13.82 -6.90
N GLU A 810 10.84 13.79 -8.00
CA GLU A 810 12.29 14.04 -7.98
C GLU A 810 12.56 15.51 -7.67
N LEU A 811 13.50 15.78 -6.76
CA LEU A 811 13.91 17.16 -6.49
C LEU A 811 14.57 17.80 -7.72
N ASP A 812 14.45 19.13 -7.84
CA ASP A 812 15.09 19.89 -8.92
C ASP A 812 16.59 20.06 -8.64
N LYS A 813 17.43 19.36 -9.41
CA LYS A 813 18.89 19.37 -9.26
C LYS A 813 19.54 20.70 -9.69
N GLU A 814 18.83 21.54 -10.44
CA GLU A 814 19.32 22.88 -10.79
C GLU A 814 19.05 23.90 -9.67
N ASN A 815 18.15 23.56 -8.72
CA ASN A 815 17.80 24.40 -7.58
C ASN A 815 18.31 23.84 -6.25
N ILE A 816 19.54 23.34 -6.21
CA ILE A 816 20.20 22.91 -4.97
C ILE A 816 21.55 23.55 -4.78
N LYS A 817 21.95 23.70 -3.52
CA LYS A 817 23.31 24.02 -3.11
C LYS A 817 23.87 22.91 -2.24
N ILE A 818 24.99 22.35 -2.67
CA ILE A 818 25.70 21.31 -1.93
C ILE A 818 26.68 21.97 -0.95
N GLY A 819 26.60 21.57 0.33
CA GLY A 819 27.56 21.98 1.37
C GLY A 819 28.87 21.21 1.28
N ASP A 820 29.55 21.05 2.42
CA ASP A 820 30.72 20.15 2.52
C ASP A 820 30.30 18.68 2.38
N TYR A 821 31.11 17.87 1.69
CA TYR A 821 30.79 16.47 1.39
C TYR A 821 32.05 15.61 1.24
N ASP A 822 31.88 14.28 1.32
CA ASP A 822 32.99 13.32 1.22
C ASP A 822 33.50 13.20 -0.23
N HIS A 823 34.80 13.43 -0.46
CA HIS A 823 35.44 13.39 -1.78
C HIS A 823 36.12 12.04 -2.11
N SER A 824 35.84 10.98 -1.35
CA SER A 824 36.39 9.66 -1.64
C SER A 824 35.92 9.17 -3.02
N PRO A 825 36.80 8.50 -3.78
CA PRO A 825 36.42 7.93 -5.07
C PRO A 825 35.36 6.86 -4.90
N ARG A 826 34.60 6.59 -5.96
CA ARG A 826 33.64 5.49 -5.99
C ARG A 826 34.36 4.17 -5.72
N GLN A 827 33.81 3.36 -4.82
CA GLN A 827 34.35 2.03 -4.55
C GLN A 827 33.91 1.06 -5.65
N ILE A 828 34.85 0.24 -6.11
CA ILE A 828 34.64 -0.71 -7.20
C ILE A 828 34.87 -2.13 -6.65
N PRO A 829 33.99 -3.11 -6.98
CA PRO A 829 34.19 -4.49 -6.60
C PRO A 829 35.46 -5.08 -7.19
N GLY A 830 36.03 -6.06 -6.49
CA GLY A 830 37.18 -6.81 -6.99
C GLY A 830 36.77 -7.89 -8.00
N VAL A 831 37.76 -8.48 -8.67
CA VAL A 831 37.56 -9.67 -9.51
C VAL A 831 38.29 -10.85 -8.88
N SER A 832 37.64 -12.01 -8.82
CA SER A 832 38.18 -13.22 -8.23
C SER A 832 39.38 -13.73 -9.03
N LYS A 833 40.48 -14.01 -8.33
CA LYS A 833 41.73 -14.56 -8.89
C LYS A 833 41.75 -16.10 -8.96
N THR A 834 40.66 -16.76 -8.55
CA THR A 834 40.61 -18.24 -8.45
C THR A 834 40.27 -18.93 -9.77
N THR A 835 39.88 -18.19 -10.81
CA THR A 835 39.74 -18.71 -12.18
C THR A 835 41.00 -18.42 -12.98
N VAL A 836 41.45 -19.37 -13.80
CA VAL A 836 42.62 -19.21 -14.69
C VAL A 836 42.38 -18.01 -15.62
N ASP A 837 43.37 -17.11 -15.73
CA ASP A 837 43.34 -15.99 -16.68
C ASP A 837 43.12 -16.54 -18.10
N GLY A 838 42.02 -16.12 -18.74
CA GLY A 838 41.68 -16.48 -20.12
C GLY A 838 40.60 -17.56 -20.31
N GLU A 839 40.18 -18.30 -19.28
CA GLU A 839 39.05 -19.24 -19.41
C GLU A 839 37.70 -18.54 -19.21
N LEU A 840 36.81 -18.69 -20.21
CA LEU A 840 35.41 -18.26 -20.13
C LEU A 840 34.62 -19.28 -19.30
N THR A 841 33.94 -18.82 -18.26
CA THR A 841 33.17 -19.66 -17.33
C THR A 841 31.73 -19.16 -17.18
N PHE A 842 30.84 -20.05 -16.73
CA PHE A 842 29.46 -19.73 -16.32
C PHE A 842 29.34 -19.29 -14.85
N ARG A 843 30.41 -18.73 -14.28
CA ARG A 843 30.44 -18.30 -12.87
C ARG A 843 30.74 -16.81 -12.80
N ASP A 844 30.03 -16.09 -11.93
CA ASP A 844 30.29 -14.67 -11.68
C ASP A 844 31.69 -14.54 -11.06
N LYS A 845 32.53 -13.71 -11.68
CA LYS A 845 33.89 -13.44 -11.21
C LYS A 845 33.95 -12.23 -10.29
N THR A 846 32.87 -11.47 -10.16
CA THR A 846 32.79 -10.27 -9.33
C THR A 846 32.79 -10.63 -7.86
N VAL A 847 33.68 -10.01 -7.09
CA VAL A 847 33.73 -10.13 -5.63
C VAL A 847 33.00 -8.93 -5.03
N GLU A 848 32.15 -9.18 -4.04
CA GLU A 848 31.45 -8.13 -3.30
C GLU A 848 32.41 -7.10 -2.68
N LEU A 849 31.88 -5.91 -2.41
CA LEU A 849 32.61 -4.90 -1.64
C LEU A 849 32.91 -5.40 -0.23
N THR A 850 34.11 -5.13 0.26
CA THR A 850 34.44 -5.38 1.67
C THR A 850 33.71 -4.42 2.59
N GLU A 851 33.60 -4.76 3.88
CA GLU A 851 33.01 -3.86 4.88
C GLU A 851 33.70 -2.47 4.93
N GLU A 852 35.02 -2.41 4.71
CA GLU A 852 35.74 -1.14 4.63
C GLU A 852 35.32 -0.31 3.40
N GLN A 853 35.14 -0.98 2.25
CA GLN A 853 34.63 -0.33 1.05
C GLN A 853 33.18 0.14 1.27
N ILE A 854 32.33 -0.66 1.92
CA ILE A 854 30.95 -0.28 2.24
C ILE A 854 30.90 0.99 3.09
N LYS A 855 31.73 1.08 4.14
CA LYS A 855 31.81 2.28 4.99
C LYS A 855 32.23 3.52 4.20
N LYS A 856 33.23 3.40 3.32
CA LYS A 856 33.67 4.50 2.44
C LYS A 856 32.58 4.89 1.44
N GLU A 857 31.98 3.92 0.77
CA GLU A 857 30.99 4.18 -0.27
C GLU A 857 29.72 4.82 0.28
N THR A 858 29.22 4.33 1.41
CA THR A 858 28.00 4.85 2.03
C THR A 858 28.18 6.27 2.60
N ALA A 859 29.40 6.66 2.97
CA ALA A 859 29.73 8.02 3.42
C ALA A 859 29.58 9.09 2.32
N ARG A 860 29.67 8.69 1.03
CA ARG A 860 29.57 9.60 -0.13
C ARG A 860 28.16 10.16 -0.34
N CYS A 861 27.13 9.59 0.28
CA CYS A 861 25.72 9.96 0.08
C CYS A 861 25.40 11.40 0.55
N LEU A 862 24.79 12.20 -0.34
CA LEU A 862 24.47 13.62 -0.09
C LEU A 862 23.21 13.86 0.77
N LYS A 863 22.46 12.82 1.16
CA LYS A 863 21.24 12.95 2.01
C LYS A 863 20.21 13.95 1.45
N CYS A 864 19.94 13.84 0.15
CA CYS A 864 19.04 14.67 -0.66
C CYS A 864 17.65 15.01 -0.08
N GLY A 865 17.00 14.10 0.66
CA GLY A 865 15.62 14.29 1.12
C GLY A 865 15.47 14.23 2.64
N ALA A 866 14.33 14.74 3.13
CA ALA A 866 13.86 14.56 4.50
C ALA A 866 12.36 14.31 4.52
N SER A 867 11.86 13.78 5.65
CA SER A 867 10.44 13.86 5.98
C SER A 867 10.17 15.22 6.61
N VAL A 868 9.01 15.79 6.34
CA VAL A 868 8.57 17.10 6.83
C VAL A 868 7.17 16.94 7.40
N VAL A 869 6.96 17.50 8.60
CA VAL A 869 5.68 17.44 9.30
C VAL A 869 4.96 18.77 9.15
N ASP A 870 3.73 18.72 8.67
CA ASP A 870 2.76 19.79 8.84
C ASP A 870 2.14 19.69 10.24
N GLU A 871 2.67 20.48 11.16
CA GLU A 871 2.21 20.59 12.55
C GLU A 871 0.74 20.99 12.65
N ASN A 872 0.16 21.70 11.67
CA ASN A 872 -1.26 22.10 11.68
C ASN A 872 -2.19 20.95 11.28
N LYS A 873 -1.65 19.93 10.60
CA LYS A 873 -2.38 18.72 10.19
C LYS A 873 -2.16 17.53 11.13
N CYS A 874 -1.04 17.52 11.86
CA CYS A 874 -0.68 16.43 12.77
C CYS A 874 -1.76 16.20 13.83
N ILE A 875 -2.11 14.93 14.08
CA ILE A 875 -3.08 14.53 15.12
C ILE A 875 -2.41 13.95 16.37
N GLY A 876 -1.07 13.86 16.38
CA GLY A 876 -0.30 13.41 17.56
C GLY A 876 -0.45 11.93 17.90
N CYS A 877 -0.69 11.06 16.91
CA CYS A 877 -0.89 9.62 17.14
C CYS A 877 0.39 8.80 17.39
N GLY A 878 1.57 9.30 17.03
CA GLY A 878 2.83 8.57 17.22
C GLY A 878 3.12 7.43 16.24
N VAL A 879 2.18 7.04 15.36
CA VAL A 879 2.44 5.97 14.37
C VAL A 879 3.68 6.27 13.50
N CYS A 880 3.91 7.52 13.14
CA CYS A 880 5.07 7.91 12.36
C CYS A 880 6.42 7.69 13.07
N THR A 881 6.46 7.76 14.41
CA THR A 881 7.68 7.56 15.20
C THR A 881 8.01 6.08 15.33
N THR A 882 6.99 5.22 15.47
CA THR A 882 7.18 3.76 15.54
C THR A 882 7.69 3.15 14.23
N LYS A 883 7.56 3.85 13.11
CA LYS A 883 8.12 3.44 11.81
C LYS A 883 9.51 4.03 11.52
N CYS A 884 10.07 4.82 12.43
CA CYS A 884 11.36 5.49 12.23
C CYS A 884 12.50 4.75 12.95
N GLU A 885 13.29 4.00 12.19
CA GLU A 885 14.47 3.26 12.69
C GLU A 885 15.73 4.14 12.90
N PHE A 886 15.59 5.47 12.77
CA PHE A 886 16.68 6.44 12.79
C PHE A 886 16.51 7.49 13.90
N ASP A 887 15.47 7.36 14.73
CA ASP A 887 15.12 8.31 15.79
C ASP A 887 14.95 9.77 15.30
N ALA A 888 14.68 9.93 14.00
CA ALA A 888 14.64 11.21 13.32
C ALA A 888 13.30 11.95 13.49
N ILE A 889 12.27 11.30 14.03
CA ILE A 889 10.95 11.90 14.26
C ILE A 889 10.44 11.53 15.64
N LYS A 890 10.06 12.54 16.43
CA LYS A 890 9.64 12.41 17.83
C LYS A 890 8.36 13.18 18.09
N LEU A 891 7.62 12.77 19.12
CA LEU A 891 6.47 13.51 19.62
C LEU A 891 6.88 14.44 20.76
N TYR A 892 6.31 15.64 20.76
CA TYR A 892 6.48 16.65 21.80
C TYR A 892 5.12 17.12 22.30
N ARG A 893 4.97 17.29 23.61
CA ARG A 893 3.70 17.67 24.24
C ARG A 893 3.43 19.18 24.17
N GLU A 894 3.06 19.67 22.99
CA GLU A 894 2.94 21.11 22.71
C GLU A 894 1.53 21.70 22.92
N HIS A 895 0.51 20.83 22.96
CA HIS A 895 -0.89 21.24 23.09
C HIS A 895 -1.56 20.60 24.30
N PRO A 896 -1.09 20.84 25.54
CA PRO A 896 -1.65 20.24 26.75
C PRO A 896 -3.16 20.50 26.91
N GLU A 897 -3.68 21.59 26.34
CA GLU A 897 -5.11 21.90 26.30
C GLU A 897 -5.94 20.87 25.52
N CYS A 898 -5.34 20.11 24.61
CA CYS A 898 -6.02 19.07 23.85
C CYS A 898 -6.43 17.88 24.73
N SER A 899 -5.79 17.67 25.87
CA SER A 899 -6.13 16.55 26.78
C SER A 899 -7.35 16.84 27.65
N LYS A 900 -7.89 18.06 27.58
CA LYS A 900 -9.09 18.44 28.31
C LYS A 900 -10.32 17.75 27.72
N MET A 901 -10.92 16.85 28.49
CA MET A 901 -12.15 16.18 28.10
C MET A 901 -13.37 16.79 28.78
N THR A 902 -14.49 16.90 28.05
CA THR A 902 -15.69 17.61 28.53
C THR A 902 -16.93 16.74 28.32
N PRO A 903 -17.82 16.61 29.31
CA PRO A 903 -19.10 15.95 29.10
C PRO A 903 -19.89 16.56 27.93
N SER A 904 -20.48 15.73 27.08
CA SER A 904 -21.18 16.22 25.89
C SER A 904 -22.38 17.12 26.22
N GLU A 905 -22.96 17.02 27.40
CA GLU A 905 -24.05 17.88 27.89
C GLU A 905 -23.58 19.35 27.99
N ASP A 906 -22.28 19.54 28.21
CA ASP A 906 -21.66 20.84 28.41
C ASP A 906 -20.99 21.40 27.15
N LYS A 907 -21.02 20.69 26.02
CA LYS A 907 -20.31 21.05 24.78
C LYS A 907 -20.52 22.51 24.34
N LEU A 908 -21.77 22.99 24.38
CA LEU A 908 -22.10 24.36 23.95
C LEU A 908 -21.50 25.45 24.86
N LYS A 909 -21.23 25.14 26.14
CA LYS A 909 -20.56 26.06 27.07
C LYS A 909 -19.14 26.39 26.63
N TYR A 910 -18.50 25.53 25.82
CA TYR A 910 -17.12 25.70 25.35
C TYR A 910 -17.05 26.06 23.86
N VAL A 911 -17.91 25.46 23.03
CA VAL A 911 -17.92 25.69 21.58
C VAL A 911 -18.36 27.12 21.24
N LEU A 912 -19.44 27.64 21.84
CA LEU A 912 -19.95 28.97 21.50
C LEU A 912 -18.96 30.10 21.86
N PRO A 913 -18.35 30.12 23.07
CA PRO A 913 -17.33 31.13 23.38
C PRO A 913 -16.09 31.02 22.48
N ASN A 914 -15.65 29.81 22.16
CA ASN A 914 -14.52 29.64 21.24
C ASN A 914 -14.86 30.13 19.83
N GLY A 915 -16.06 29.83 19.31
CA GLY A 915 -16.54 30.38 18.04
C GLY A 915 -16.53 31.90 17.98
N LEU A 916 -16.98 32.57 19.05
CA LEU A 916 -16.89 34.03 19.16
C LEU A 916 -15.43 34.51 19.16
N LYS A 917 -14.57 33.86 19.95
CA LYS A 917 -13.12 34.13 20.00
C LYS A 917 -12.47 34.00 18.63
N GLN A 918 -12.81 32.98 17.85
CA GLN A 918 -12.29 32.78 16.49
C GLN A 918 -12.73 33.89 15.54
N ARG A 919 -14.02 34.24 15.55
CA ARG A 919 -14.53 35.35 14.72
C ARG A 919 -13.81 36.67 15.02
N ILE A 920 -13.53 36.94 16.29
CA ILE A 920 -12.76 38.11 16.71
C ILE A 920 -11.33 38.04 16.16
N LYS A 921 -10.62 36.91 16.33
CA LYS A 921 -9.25 36.72 15.83
C LYS A 921 -9.15 36.95 14.32
N VAL A 922 -10.04 36.33 13.54
CA VAL A 922 -10.08 36.48 12.08
C VAL A 922 -10.31 37.93 11.68
N ALA A 923 -11.23 38.65 12.35
CA ALA A 923 -11.51 40.05 12.06
C ALA A 923 -10.31 40.98 12.31
N PHE A 924 -9.48 40.68 13.33
CA PHE A 924 -8.28 41.47 13.64
C PHE A 924 -7.07 41.12 12.75
N LYS A 925 -6.96 39.88 12.24
CA LYS A 925 -5.85 39.48 11.34
C LYS A 925 -5.97 40.08 9.93
N HIS A 926 -7.18 40.46 9.52
CA HIS A 926 -7.47 41.10 8.23
C HIS A 926 -7.56 42.64 8.28
N ARG A 927 -7.14 43.24 9.40
CA ARG A 927 -6.84 44.68 9.52
C ARG A 927 -5.34 44.87 9.54
#